data_AF-A0A348MWZ9-F1
#
_entry.id   AF-A0A348MWZ9-F1
#
_cell.length_a   1.000
_cell.length_b   1.000
_cell.length_c   1.000
_cell.angle_alpha   90.00
_cell.angle_beta   90.00
_cell.angle_gamma   90.00
#
_symmetry.space_group_name_H-M   'P 1'
#
loop_
_entity.id
_entity.type
_entity.pdbx_description
1 polymer ?
#
loop_
_entity_poly.entity_id
_entity_poly.type
_entity_poly.pdbx_seq_one_letter_code
_entity_poly.pdbx_strand_id
1 'polypeptide(L)'
;MKDLPTYYYLEHFQECLGFIDEACRELLAPEHQEFMHTFATAELSVQCTLVRSLNRKANCIKVSSLAYDEIPDHHRGIQQCHTHDWFTPIPEYAFKNWLVGLTKPELVTLLRYCTCISVTATANKSTIVELALTHLTFISVSEHNIYQQYIYRQVDSVLDYLLFLFFGNIGSRLNQFSMRDLGVMRTRKRAAQAQARFSTRDQALSTYVYAIELARLKEALKHNLQFEPRWQSLAQCPEAQGELAEQHRAEYLWLWGKHCLQAGEEWTRVAQILAASTLPQAQEKAIRLAYQNGDKERVQAQLEAIIDAPDNSYLLAFAEDFLARKYHKKRTSVLTDMLRNSARHLILDEVHKHRVEAASVEYYQAQGIRALRTENELWRSVFGLVFWPILFAPEFAIGTEFDWRPYHVRHNNLYTSATEQVEQMLTQCASRSGLKQHLIRQATMHYGQGSGIFRWHKQLLQRLLLFVDHVDIAALNRVLKMMAQDYSAYSDGFPDLLVLTDKGVHFEEIKAQGDSVRKNQLVTITMLTKAGIKVGITTVEWGIDPMQPYVVVDIETTGGRAAQHKITEIGMVKVVNGKIIEEYETLLNPQCRIPRNITALTGIDDEMVADAPIFAEVADEVAQFTKGCVFVAHNVNFDYGFIKQEFTRIERRFSRAKLCTVREMRKAKPGLKSYSLANLTAAFNIDMTRHHRAMSDAIAANELLTIINDYRLSNKSY
;
A
#
# COMPACT_ATOMS: atom_id res chain seq x y z
N MET A 1 -28.06 3.17 -5.07
CA MET A 1 -26.80 3.18 -5.84
C MET A 1 -27.12 3.96 -7.13
N LYS A 2 -26.24 4.79 -7.69
CA LYS A 2 -26.56 5.46 -8.96
C LYS A 2 -26.59 4.40 -10.06
N ASP A 3 -27.69 4.33 -10.82
CA ASP A 3 -27.77 3.46 -11.99
C ASP A 3 -27.03 4.12 -13.16
N LEU A 4 -26.25 3.33 -13.90
CA LEU A 4 -25.52 3.79 -15.08
C LEU A 4 -26.42 3.71 -16.32
N PRO A 5 -26.27 4.62 -17.30
CA PRO A 5 -26.99 4.54 -18.58
C PRO A 5 -26.74 3.22 -19.32
N THR A 6 -27.68 2.77 -20.15
CA THR A 6 -27.59 1.50 -20.88
C THR A 6 -26.28 1.32 -21.66
N TYR A 7 -25.80 2.38 -22.32
CA TYR A 7 -24.59 2.37 -23.16
C TYR A 7 -23.38 3.05 -22.50
N TYR A 8 -23.35 3.14 -21.16
CA TYR A 8 -22.27 3.83 -20.42
C TYR A 8 -20.86 3.41 -20.88
N TYR A 9 -20.66 2.12 -21.16
CA TYR A 9 -19.36 1.57 -21.55
C TYR A 9 -18.90 2.08 -22.93
N LEU A 10 -19.84 2.30 -23.84
CA LEU A 10 -19.58 2.86 -25.17
C LEU A 10 -19.26 4.34 -25.04
N GLU A 11 -20.06 5.09 -24.26
CA GLU A 11 -19.81 6.51 -23.97
C GLU A 11 -18.43 6.72 -23.34
N HIS A 12 -18.03 5.87 -22.39
CA HIS A 12 -16.69 5.92 -21.77
C HIS A 12 -15.57 5.68 -22.78
N PHE A 13 -15.76 4.74 -23.71
CA PHE A 13 -14.77 4.48 -24.74
C PHE A 13 -14.68 5.62 -25.76
N GLN A 14 -15.84 6.19 -26.16
CA GLN A 14 -15.90 7.36 -27.03
C GLN A 14 -15.29 8.60 -26.36
N GLU A 15 -15.49 8.80 -25.05
CA GLU A 15 -14.85 9.85 -24.25
C GLU A 15 -13.32 9.71 -24.30
N CYS A 16 -12.80 8.48 -24.14
CA CYS A 16 -11.38 8.18 -24.25
C CYS A 16 -10.83 8.48 -25.66
N LEU A 17 -11.51 7.99 -26.71
CA LEU A 17 -11.08 8.22 -28.10
C LEU A 17 -11.17 9.70 -28.49
N GLY A 18 -12.16 10.43 -28.01
CA GLY A 18 -12.30 11.87 -28.24
C GLY A 18 -11.10 12.65 -27.70
N PHE A 19 -10.65 12.35 -26.48
CA PHE A 19 -9.41 12.92 -25.94
C PHE A 19 -8.19 12.59 -26.81
N ILE A 20 -8.07 11.34 -27.27
CA ILE A 20 -6.92 10.92 -28.08
C ILE A 20 -6.92 11.65 -29.42
N ASP A 21 -8.09 11.81 -30.05
CA ASP A 21 -8.21 12.49 -31.33
C ASP A 21 -7.92 13.99 -31.23
N GLU A 22 -8.34 14.64 -30.14
CA GLU A 22 -8.11 16.07 -29.91
C GLU A 22 -6.67 16.36 -29.49
N ALA A 23 -6.13 15.61 -28.52
CA ALA A 23 -4.88 15.95 -27.85
C ALA A 23 -3.68 15.12 -28.32
N CYS A 24 -3.88 13.92 -28.87
CA CYS A 24 -2.81 12.95 -29.10
C CYS A 24 -2.67 12.50 -30.56
N ARG A 25 -3.36 13.14 -31.52
CA ARG A 25 -3.40 12.70 -32.94
C ARG A 25 -2.02 12.52 -33.56
N GLU A 26 -1.09 13.44 -33.32
CA GLU A 26 0.30 13.39 -33.82
C GLU A 26 1.14 12.24 -33.21
N LEU A 27 0.67 11.64 -32.12
CA LEU A 27 1.32 10.50 -31.46
C LEU A 27 0.88 9.16 -32.05
N LEU A 28 -0.08 9.16 -32.98
CA LEU A 28 -0.65 7.94 -33.54
C LEU A 28 0.17 7.42 -34.73
N ALA A 29 0.25 6.10 -34.84
CA ALA A 29 0.70 5.42 -36.06
C ALA A 29 -0.50 5.25 -37.02
N PRO A 30 -0.27 4.99 -38.32
CA PRO A 30 -1.34 4.81 -39.29
C PRO A 30 -2.40 3.77 -38.86
N GLU A 31 -1.96 2.64 -38.29
CA GLU A 31 -2.85 1.58 -37.78
C GLU A 31 -3.79 2.06 -36.66
N HIS A 32 -3.33 2.97 -35.79
CA HIS A 32 -4.16 3.53 -34.73
C HIS A 32 -5.21 4.50 -35.29
N GLN A 33 -4.83 5.31 -36.28
CA GLN A 33 -5.72 6.26 -36.95
C GLN A 33 -6.80 5.51 -37.75
N GLU A 34 -6.39 4.47 -38.48
CA GLU A 34 -7.30 3.60 -39.24
C GLU A 34 -8.31 2.90 -38.33
N PHE A 35 -7.85 2.36 -37.19
CA PHE A 35 -8.75 1.78 -36.19
C PHE A 35 -9.78 2.80 -35.68
N MET A 36 -9.33 4.00 -35.30
CA MET A 36 -10.23 5.04 -34.77
C MET A 36 -11.24 5.50 -35.82
N HIS A 37 -10.82 5.67 -37.07
CA HIS A 37 -11.71 6.04 -38.18
C HIS A 37 -12.75 4.95 -38.46
N THR A 38 -12.31 3.70 -38.54
CA THR A 38 -13.20 2.55 -38.79
C THR A 38 -14.19 2.38 -37.63
N PHE A 39 -13.74 2.53 -36.38
CA PHE A 39 -14.62 2.48 -35.22
C PHE A 39 -15.67 3.59 -35.23
N ALA A 40 -15.27 4.83 -35.53
CA ALA A 40 -16.18 5.98 -35.54
C ALA A 40 -17.27 5.88 -36.62
N THR A 41 -16.99 5.22 -37.75
CA THR A 41 -17.91 5.05 -38.87
C THR A 41 -18.75 3.77 -38.81
N ALA A 42 -18.41 2.84 -37.91
CA ALA A 42 -19.14 1.59 -37.73
C ALA A 42 -20.54 1.79 -37.12
N GLU A 43 -21.47 0.89 -37.46
CA GLU A 43 -22.82 0.89 -36.90
C GLU A 43 -22.81 0.64 -35.37
N LEU A 44 -23.84 1.12 -34.67
CA LEU A 44 -23.95 1.03 -33.21
C LEU A 44 -23.80 -0.41 -32.67
N SER A 45 -24.39 -1.40 -33.34
CA SER A 45 -24.26 -2.80 -32.95
C SER A 45 -22.81 -3.29 -32.97
N VAL A 46 -22.02 -2.84 -33.95
CA VAL A 46 -20.60 -3.20 -34.11
C VAL A 46 -19.76 -2.52 -33.03
N GLN A 47 -19.99 -1.22 -32.81
CA GLN A 47 -19.32 -0.46 -31.74
C GLN A 47 -19.59 -1.08 -30.37
N CYS A 48 -20.85 -1.36 -30.03
CA CYS A 48 -21.24 -1.99 -28.78
C CYS A 48 -20.59 -3.37 -28.60
N THR A 49 -20.62 -4.20 -29.65
CA THR A 49 -20.04 -5.55 -29.62
C THR A 49 -18.53 -5.49 -29.36
N LEU A 50 -17.80 -4.61 -30.06
CA LEU A 50 -16.39 -4.43 -29.84
C LEU A 50 -16.11 -3.97 -28.41
N VAL A 51 -16.73 -2.87 -27.94
CA VAL A 51 -16.44 -2.29 -26.62
C VAL A 51 -16.84 -3.22 -25.48
N ARG A 52 -17.93 -3.98 -25.61
CA ARG A 52 -18.28 -5.06 -24.64
C ARG A 52 -17.20 -6.13 -24.60
N SER A 53 -16.62 -6.47 -25.76
CA SER A 53 -15.47 -7.37 -25.79
C SER A 53 -14.29 -6.74 -25.04
N LEU A 54 -13.94 -5.47 -25.28
CA LEU A 54 -12.76 -4.79 -24.70
C LEU A 54 -12.77 -4.74 -23.17
N ASN A 55 -13.95 -4.64 -22.57
CA ASN A 55 -14.11 -4.68 -21.12
C ASN A 55 -13.86 -6.07 -20.51
N ARG A 56 -13.59 -7.10 -21.33
CA ARG A 56 -13.16 -8.43 -20.88
C ARG A 56 -11.65 -8.54 -20.83
N LYS A 57 -11.17 -9.17 -19.75
CA LYS A 57 -9.76 -9.47 -19.54
C LYS A 57 -9.18 -10.45 -20.57
N ALA A 58 -9.95 -11.43 -21.03
CA ALA A 58 -9.50 -12.43 -21.99
C ALA A 58 -9.77 -11.96 -23.44
N ASN A 59 -8.78 -12.17 -24.31
CA ASN A 59 -8.89 -11.92 -25.76
C ASN A 59 -9.49 -13.11 -26.54
N CYS A 60 -9.45 -14.32 -25.97
CA CYS A 60 -10.20 -15.46 -26.47
C CYS A 60 -11.60 -15.46 -25.84
N ILE A 61 -12.63 -15.21 -26.64
CA ILE A 61 -13.99 -14.94 -26.15
C ILE A 61 -14.97 -15.93 -26.74
N LYS A 62 -15.79 -16.54 -25.90
CA LYS A 62 -16.89 -17.40 -26.35
C LYS A 62 -17.98 -16.54 -26.98
N VAL A 63 -18.36 -16.82 -28.22
CA VAL A 63 -19.34 -16.05 -29.01
C VAL A 63 -20.66 -15.87 -28.25
N SER A 64 -21.19 -16.95 -27.67
CA SER A 64 -22.43 -16.91 -26.88
C SER A 64 -22.39 -15.95 -25.69
N SER A 65 -21.21 -15.64 -25.14
CA SER A 65 -21.09 -14.67 -24.04
C SER A 65 -21.24 -13.21 -24.52
N LEU A 66 -21.14 -12.93 -25.81
CA LEU A 66 -21.32 -11.60 -26.39
C LEU A 66 -22.79 -11.26 -26.70
N ALA A 67 -23.74 -12.14 -26.35
CA ALA A 67 -25.16 -11.86 -26.46
C ALA A 67 -25.61 -10.97 -25.28
N TYR A 68 -25.83 -9.70 -25.55
CA TYR A 68 -26.31 -8.71 -24.59
C TYR A 68 -27.63 -8.13 -25.09
N ASP A 69 -28.62 -8.02 -24.20
CA ASP A 69 -29.98 -7.60 -24.57
C ASP A 69 -30.02 -6.16 -25.10
N GLU A 70 -29.11 -5.30 -24.66
CA GLU A 70 -29.04 -3.91 -25.13
C GLU A 70 -28.43 -3.73 -26.53
N ILE A 71 -27.82 -4.77 -27.11
CA ILE A 71 -27.19 -4.71 -28.44
C ILE A 71 -28.25 -5.06 -29.50
N PRO A 72 -28.64 -4.12 -30.40
CA PRO A 72 -29.77 -4.32 -31.31
C PRO A 72 -29.64 -5.54 -32.22
N ASP A 73 -28.44 -5.85 -32.71
CA ASP A 73 -28.15 -7.05 -33.52
C ASP A 73 -26.73 -7.55 -33.21
N HIS A 74 -26.63 -8.45 -32.23
CA HIS A 74 -25.35 -9.00 -31.79
C HIS A 74 -24.70 -9.92 -32.84
N HIS A 75 -25.49 -10.61 -33.67
CA HIS A 75 -24.95 -11.48 -34.72
C HIS A 75 -24.28 -10.67 -35.83
N ARG A 76 -24.97 -9.62 -36.32
CA ARG A 76 -24.39 -8.67 -37.29
C ARG A 76 -23.18 -7.96 -36.70
N GLY A 77 -23.25 -7.56 -35.42
CA GLY A 77 -22.12 -6.94 -34.71
C GLY A 77 -20.86 -7.81 -34.75
N ILE A 78 -20.98 -9.10 -34.43
CA ILE A 78 -19.85 -10.05 -34.47
C ILE A 78 -19.35 -10.27 -35.91
N GLN A 79 -20.25 -10.42 -36.87
CA GLN A 79 -19.88 -10.62 -38.28
C GLN A 79 -19.11 -9.43 -38.86
N GLN A 80 -19.57 -8.20 -38.60
CA GLN A 80 -18.88 -7.00 -39.07
C GLN A 80 -17.52 -6.81 -38.39
N CYS A 81 -17.40 -7.15 -37.10
CA CYS A 81 -16.10 -7.18 -36.44
C CYS A 81 -15.11 -8.18 -37.09
N HIS A 82 -15.58 -9.29 -37.69
CA HIS A 82 -14.74 -10.15 -38.51
C HIS A 82 -14.35 -9.49 -39.84
N THR A 83 -15.26 -8.78 -40.49
CA THR A 83 -14.96 -8.06 -41.75
C THR A 83 -13.92 -6.96 -41.56
N HIS A 84 -13.84 -6.37 -40.36
CA HIS A 84 -12.82 -5.37 -40.00
C HIS A 84 -11.53 -5.98 -39.40
N ASP A 85 -11.36 -7.30 -39.43
CA ASP A 85 -10.24 -8.02 -38.81
C ASP A 85 -10.06 -7.77 -37.30
N TRP A 86 -11.08 -7.24 -36.63
CA TRP A 86 -11.05 -7.04 -35.17
C TRP A 86 -11.22 -8.35 -34.42
N PHE A 87 -12.04 -9.25 -34.99
CA PHE A 87 -12.20 -10.61 -34.54
C PHE A 87 -11.66 -11.58 -35.60
N THR A 88 -10.87 -12.55 -35.14
CA THR A 88 -10.31 -13.62 -35.98
C THR A 88 -10.61 -14.98 -35.34
N PRO A 89 -10.49 -16.10 -36.08
CA PRO A 89 -10.37 -17.42 -35.45
C PRO A 89 -9.16 -17.45 -34.51
N ILE A 90 -9.17 -18.31 -33.49
CA ILE A 90 -8.04 -18.41 -32.54
C ILE A 90 -6.74 -18.73 -33.29
N PRO A 91 -5.74 -17.82 -33.33
CA PRO A 91 -4.50 -18.09 -34.05
C PRO A 91 -3.63 -19.08 -33.27
N GLU A 92 -2.71 -19.76 -33.97
CA GLU A 92 -1.86 -20.80 -33.37
C GLU A 92 -1.06 -20.29 -32.16
N TYR A 93 -0.53 -19.06 -32.23
CA TYR A 93 0.22 -18.47 -31.12
C TYR A 93 -0.65 -18.23 -29.86
N ALA A 94 -1.97 -18.09 -30.01
CA ALA A 94 -2.91 -17.90 -28.91
C ALA A 94 -3.53 -19.21 -28.40
N PHE A 95 -3.27 -20.33 -29.07
CA PHE A 95 -3.87 -21.64 -28.79
C PHE A 95 -3.71 -22.08 -27.33
N LYS A 96 -2.49 -21.96 -26.77
CA LYS A 96 -2.22 -22.33 -25.38
C LYS A 96 -3.03 -21.47 -24.39
N ASN A 97 -3.10 -20.16 -24.64
CA ASN A 97 -3.86 -19.24 -23.79
C ASN A 97 -5.37 -19.53 -23.86
N TRP A 98 -5.87 -19.86 -25.04
CA TRP A 98 -7.26 -20.29 -25.23
C TRP A 98 -7.57 -21.56 -24.42
N LEU A 99 -6.72 -22.59 -24.48
CA LEU A 99 -6.89 -23.83 -23.70
C LEU A 99 -6.99 -23.56 -22.19
N VAL A 100 -6.12 -22.70 -21.64
CA VAL A 100 -6.15 -22.32 -20.22
C VAL A 100 -7.50 -21.65 -19.85
N GLY A 101 -8.08 -20.91 -20.79
CA GLY A 101 -9.36 -20.21 -20.65
C GLY A 101 -10.59 -21.12 -20.65
N LEU A 102 -10.52 -22.30 -21.26
CA LEU A 102 -11.67 -23.21 -21.42
C LEU A 102 -12.25 -23.69 -20.09
N THR A 103 -13.52 -24.06 -20.10
CA THR A 103 -14.19 -24.70 -18.96
C THR A 103 -13.72 -26.15 -18.80
N LYS A 104 -13.86 -26.70 -17.58
CA LYS A 104 -13.52 -28.10 -17.31
C LYS A 104 -14.25 -29.08 -18.26
N PRO A 105 -15.56 -28.95 -18.53
CA PRO A 105 -16.25 -29.82 -19.48
C PRO A 105 -15.69 -29.72 -20.90
N GLU A 106 -15.42 -28.52 -21.41
CA GLU A 106 -14.87 -28.32 -22.76
C GLU A 106 -13.49 -29.00 -22.91
N LEU A 107 -12.61 -28.84 -21.92
CA LEU A 107 -11.29 -29.48 -21.92
C LEU A 107 -11.38 -31.01 -21.92
N VAL A 108 -12.29 -31.58 -21.13
CA VAL A 108 -12.49 -33.04 -21.09
C VAL A 108 -13.04 -33.56 -22.41
N THR A 109 -13.97 -32.83 -23.04
CA THR A 109 -14.50 -33.19 -24.36
C THR A 109 -13.40 -33.18 -25.42
N LEU A 110 -12.55 -32.14 -25.44
CA LEU A 110 -11.44 -32.05 -26.39
C LEU A 110 -10.40 -33.16 -26.18
N LEU A 111 -10.00 -33.43 -24.94
CA LEU A 111 -9.07 -34.52 -24.61
C LEU A 111 -9.63 -35.88 -25.05
N ARG A 112 -10.91 -36.14 -24.81
CA ARG A 112 -11.55 -37.38 -25.25
C ARG A 112 -11.57 -37.49 -26.78
N TYR A 113 -11.90 -36.41 -27.48
CA TYR A 113 -12.02 -36.38 -28.93
C TYR A 113 -10.67 -36.54 -29.64
N CYS A 114 -9.65 -35.78 -29.22
CA CYS A 114 -8.39 -35.70 -29.95
C CYS A 114 -7.38 -36.79 -29.55
N THR A 115 -7.44 -37.33 -28.32
CA THR A 115 -6.37 -38.18 -27.78
C THR A 115 -6.86 -39.45 -27.08
N CYS A 116 -8.18 -39.67 -27.01
CA CYS A 116 -8.80 -40.78 -26.27
C CYS A 116 -8.45 -40.83 -24.77
N ILE A 117 -7.84 -39.77 -24.22
CA ILE A 117 -7.48 -39.69 -22.81
C ILE A 117 -8.75 -39.48 -21.99
N SER A 118 -9.01 -40.40 -21.05
CA SER A 118 -10.11 -40.28 -20.10
C SER A 118 -9.65 -39.61 -18.82
N VAL A 119 -10.31 -38.50 -18.47
CA VAL A 119 -10.07 -37.73 -17.24
C VAL A 119 -11.14 -38.08 -16.21
N THR A 120 -10.74 -38.29 -14.95
CA THR A 120 -11.69 -38.54 -13.85
C THR A 120 -12.52 -37.30 -13.52
N ALA A 121 -13.78 -37.50 -13.12
CA ALA A 121 -14.69 -36.40 -12.76
C ALA A 121 -14.18 -35.55 -11.58
N THR A 122 -13.32 -36.12 -10.73
CA THR A 122 -12.74 -35.48 -9.53
C THR A 122 -11.46 -34.67 -9.80
N ALA A 123 -10.85 -34.77 -10.99
CA ALA A 123 -9.64 -34.04 -11.31
C ALA A 123 -9.83 -32.52 -11.24
N ASN A 124 -8.88 -31.79 -10.65
CA ASN A 124 -8.92 -30.34 -10.58
C ASN A 124 -8.68 -29.70 -11.97
N LYS A 125 -9.10 -28.45 -12.17
CA LYS A 125 -8.96 -27.78 -13.48
C LYS A 125 -7.50 -27.65 -13.92
N SER A 126 -6.58 -27.38 -12.99
CA SER A 126 -5.16 -27.19 -13.30
C SER A 126 -4.52 -28.44 -13.91
N THR A 127 -4.77 -29.62 -13.36
CA THR A 127 -4.26 -30.89 -13.90
C THR A 127 -4.85 -31.18 -15.28
N ILE A 128 -6.12 -30.84 -15.51
CA ILE A 128 -6.76 -31.01 -16.82
C ILE A 128 -6.16 -30.06 -17.86
N VAL A 129 -5.89 -28.81 -17.47
CA VAL A 129 -5.21 -27.84 -18.34
C VAL A 129 -3.80 -28.30 -18.67
N GLU A 130 -3.05 -28.84 -17.71
CA GLU A 130 -1.71 -29.39 -17.94
C GLU A 130 -1.74 -30.56 -18.94
N LEU A 131 -2.67 -31.50 -18.77
CA LEU A 131 -2.90 -32.60 -19.73
C LEU A 131 -3.27 -32.06 -21.12
N ALA A 132 -4.16 -31.07 -21.19
CA ALA A 132 -4.55 -30.44 -22.45
C ALA A 132 -3.37 -29.75 -23.14
N LEU A 133 -2.57 -28.98 -22.41
CA LEU A 133 -1.37 -28.31 -22.94
C LEU A 133 -0.29 -29.30 -23.40
N THR A 134 -0.25 -30.50 -22.82
CA THR A 134 0.71 -31.55 -23.16
C THR A 134 0.30 -32.33 -24.41
N HIS A 135 -0.99 -32.63 -24.56
CA HIS A 135 -1.46 -33.60 -25.55
C HIS A 135 -2.28 -33.01 -26.70
N LEU A 136 -2.88 -31.83 -26.55
CA LEU A 136 -3.64 -31.20 -27.62
C LEU A 136 -2.71 -30.32 -28.48
N THR A 137 -2.87 -30.42 -29.80
CA THR A 137 -2.21 -29.54 -30.77
C THR A 137 -3.24 -28.65 -31.45
N PHE A 138 -2.79 -27.50 -31.97
CA PHE A 138 -3.65 -26.56 -32.69
C PHE A 138 -4.43 -27.26 -33.82
N ILE A 139 -3.73 -28.05 -34.63
CA ILE A 139 -4.29 -28.81 -35.75
C ILE A 139 -5.35 -29.82 -35.28
N SER A 140 -5.12 -30.50 -34.15
CA SER A 140 -6.06 -31.51 -33.65
C SER A 140 -7.41 -30.95 -33.18
N VAL A 141 -7.48 -29.64 -32.93
CA VAL A 141 -8.64 -28.99 -32.30
C VAL A 141 -9.32 -27.97 -33.22
N SER A 142 -8.63 -27.41 -34.21
CA SER A 142 -9.12 -26.32 -35.07
C SER A 142 -10.41 -26.66 -35.83
N GLU A 143 -10.65 -27.93 -36.13
CA GLU A 143 -11.88 -28.39 -36.80
C GLU A 143 -13.03 -28.72 -35.82
N HIS A 144 -12.77 -28.76 -34.52
CA HIS A 144 -13.77 -29.16 -33.53
C HIS A 144 -14.80 -28.04 -33.26
N ASN A 145 -16.07 -28.39 -33.05
CA ASN A 145 -17.14 -27.42 -32.79
C ASN A 145 -16.86 -26.49 -31.59
N ILE A 146 -16.19 -26.98 -30.54
CA ILE A 146 -15.80 -26.12 -29.41
C ILE A 146 -14.87 -24.99 -29.87
N TYR A 147 -13.92 -25.24 -30.78
CA TYR A 147 -13.03 -24.20 -31.29
C TYR A 147 -13.82 -23.11 -32.04
N GLN A 148 -14.77 -23.52 -32.88
CA GLN A 148 -15.63 -22.62 -33.68
C GLN A 148 -16.57 -21.74 -32.83
N GLN A 149 -16.75 -22.05 -31.53
CA GLN A 149 -17.54 -21.22 -30.61
C GLN A 149 -16.76 -20.03 -30.03
N TYR A 150 -15.48 -19.91 -30.33
CA TYR A 150 -14.62 -18.87 -29.80
C TYR A 150 -14.07 -17.97 -30.91
N ILE A 151 -13.92 -16.70 -30.58
CA ILE A 151 -13.22 -15.71 -31.38
C ILE A 151 -11.96 -15.23 -30.65
N TYR A 152 -11.00 -14.73 -31.40
CA TYR A 152 -9.83 -14.02 -30.90
C TYR A 152 -9.97 -12.54 -31.22
N ARG A 153 -9.83 -11.70 -30.19
CA ARG A 153 -9.73 -10.25 -30.36
C ARG A 153 -8.30 -9.89 -30.76
N GLN A 154 -8.13 -9.38 -31.96
CA GLN A 154 -6.82 -9.06 -32.56
C GLN A 154 -6.33 -7.64 -32.20
N VAL A 155 -7.25 -6.74 -31.85
CA VAL A 155 -6.97 -5.29 -31.68
C VAL A 155 -6.37 -4.88 -30.33
N ASP A 156 -6.05 -5.83 -29.45
CA ASP A 156 -5.56 -5.51 -28.09
C ASP A 156 -4.29 -4.65 -28.09
N SER A 157 -3.35 -4.84 -29.04
CA SER A 157 -2.11 -4.05 -29.10
C SER A 157 -2.36 -2.57 -29.41
N VAL A 158 -3.25 -2.30 -30.37
CA VAL A 158 -3.70 -0.95 -30.75
C VAL A 158 -4.38 -0.29 -29.55
N LEU A 159 -5.29 -1.01 -28.91
CA LEU A 159 -6.06 -0.51 -27.79
C LEU A 159 -5.21 -0.26 -26.54
N ASP A 160 -4.30 -1.15 -26.21
CA ASP A 160 -3.38 -0.98 -25.09
C ASP A 160 -2.53 0.28 -25.28
N TYR A 161 -2.15 0.62 -26.52
CA TYR A 161 -1.45 1.88 -26.80
C TYR A 161 -2.36 3.10 -26.65
N LEU A 162 -3.58 3.06 -27.20
CA LEU A 162 -4.56 4.14 -27.05
C LEU A 162 -4.88 4.42 -25.58
N LEU A 163 -5.15 3.35 -24.79
CA LEU A 163 -5.37 3.46 -23.36
C LEU A 163 -4.12 3.94 -22.61
N PHE A 164 -2.92 3.55 -23.07
CA PHE A 164 -1.67 4.08 -22.53
C PHE A 164 -1.53 5.58 -22.76
N LEU A 165 -1.87 6.11 -23.94
CA LEU A 165 -1.88 7.55 -24.20
C LEU A 165 -2.86 8.28 -23.28
N PHE A 166 -4.05 7.70 -23.05
CA PHE A 166 -5.05 8.28 -22.17
C PHE A 166 -4.65 8.23 -20.68
N PHE A 167 -4.26 7.07 -20.16
CA PHE A 167 -3.98 6.87 -18.73
C PHE A 167 -2.52 7.12 -18.31
N GLY A 168 -1.59 7.20 -19.27
CA GLY A 168 -0.14 7.29 -19.02
C GLY A 168 0.45 6.04 -18.36
N ASN A 169 -0.28 4.91 -18.34
CA ASN A 169 0.16 3.64 -17.79
C ASN A 169 -0.63 2.48 -18.43
N ILE A 170 -0.07 1.28 -18.37
CA ILE A 170 -0.63 0.06 -19.00
C ILE A 170 -1.54 -0.76 -18.06
N GLY A 171 -1.65 -0.38 -16.79
CA GLY A 171 -2.46 -1.10 -15.81
C GLY A 171 -3.92 -0.62 -15.75
N SER A 172 -4.17 0.60 -16.22
CA SER A 172 -5.48 1.25 -16.17
C SER A 172 -6.39 0.73 -17.29
N ARG A 173 -7.69 0.66 -16.99
CA ARG A 173 -8.72 0.07 -17.86
C ARG A 173 -9.97 0.96 -17.85
N LEU A 174 -10.86 0.73 -18.81
CA LEU A 174 -12.11 1.49 -18.98
C LEU A 174 -13.06 1.43 -17.77
N ASN A 175 -12.92 0.43 -16.91
CA ASN A 175 -13.72 0.34 -15.67
C ASN A 175 -13.51 1.52 -14.70
N GLN A 176 -12.43 2.29 -14.84
CA GLN A 176 -12.20 3.50 -14.03
C GLN A 176 -13.25 4.58 -14.28
N PHE A 177 -13.78 4.70 -15.50
CA PHE A 177 -14.87 5.61 -15.82
C PHE A 177 -16.16 5.21 -15.07
N SER A 178 -16.45 3.90 -15.01
CA SER A 178 -17.59 3.40 -14.23
C SER A 178 -17.41 3.66 -12.72
N MET A 179 -16.21 3.46 -12.19
CA MET A 179 -15.92 3.77 -10.78
C MET A 179 -16.03 5.27 -10.46
N ARG A 180 -15.66 6.14 -11.41
CA ARG A 180 -15.86 7.60 -11.33
C ARG A 180 -17.34 7.94 -11.25
N ASP A 181 -18.15 7.43 -12.17
CA ASP A 181 -19.56 7.80 -12.29
C ASP A 181 -20.41 7.27 -11.11
N LEU A 182 -20.01 6.12 -10.56
CA LEU A 182 -20.58 5.55 -9.33
C LEU A 182 -20.12 6.28 -8.05
N GLY A 183 -19.15 7.20 -8.14
CA GLY A 183 -18.60 7.94 -6.99
C GLY A 183 -17.65 7.13 -6.11
N VAL A 184 -17.22 5.94 -6.56
CA VAL A 184 -16.26 5.07 -5.86
C VAL A 184 -14.83 5.61 -6.03
N MET A 185 -14.52 6.15 -7.21
CA MET A 185 -13.22 6.76 -7.51
C MET A 185 -13.36 8.28 -7.60
N ARG A 186 -12.50 9.00 -6.88
CA ARG A 186 -12.38 10.46 -7.00
C ARG A 186 -11.44 10.78 -8.15
N THR A 187 -11.85 11.69 -9.02
CA THR A 187 -11.05 12.19 -10.15
C THR A 187 -10.75 13.68 -9.97
N ARG A 188 -9.85 14.19 -10.81
CA ARG A 188 -9.39 15.58 -10.80
C ARG A 188 -9.95 16.37 -11.99
N LYS A 189 -11.25 16.20 -12.28
CA LYS A 189 -11.93 16.79 -13.45
C LYS A 189 -11.67 18.29 -13.64
N ARG A 190 -11.65 19.07 -12.56
CA ARG A 190 -11.41 20.53 -12.60
C ARG A 190 -9.96 20.93 -12.95
N ALA A 191 -9.01 20.01 -12.80
CA ALA A 191 -7.59 20.26 -13.04
C ALA A 191 -7.09 19.61 -14.34
N ALA A 192 -7.93 18.81 -15.01
CA ALA A 192 -7.61 18.21 -16.29
C ALA A 192 -7.72 19.26 -17.40
N GLN A 193 -6.66 19.38 -18.19
CA GLN A 193 -6.67 20.08 -19.46
C GLN A 193 -6.41 19.02 -20.52
N ALA A 194 -7.20 19.00 -21.60
CA ALA A 194 -7.09 18.00 -22.65
C ALA A 194 -5.76 18.15 -23.41
N GLN A 195 -4.66 17.71 -22.80
CA GLN A 195 -3.30 17.91 -23.28
C GLN A 195 -2.58 16.57 -23.39
N ALA A 196 -1.84 16.41 -24.49
CA ALA A 196 -0.99 15.26 -24.72
C ALA A 196 0.03 15.09 -23.59
N ARG A 197 0.29 13.84 -23.21
CA ARG A 197 1.31 13.51 -22.19
C ARG A 197 2.73 13.53 -22.72
N PHE A 198 2.86 13.30 -24.02
CA PHE A 198 4.12 13.16 -24.73
C PHE A 198 4.17 14.21 -25.83
N SER A 199 5.34 14.81 -26.02
CA SER A 199 5.52 15.84 -27.04
C SER A 199 5.73 15.25 -28.44
N THR A 200 6.24 14.01 -28.53
CA THR A 200 6.51 13.34 -29.81
C THR A 200 6.09 11.87 -29.78
N ARG A 201 5.80 11.33 -30.96
CA ARG A 201 5.46 9.91 -31.14
C ARG A 201 6.57 8.99 -30.65
N ASP A 202 7.83 9.33 -30.91
CA ASP A 202 8.97 8.49 -30.53
C ASP A 202 9.11 8.39 -29.01
N GLN A 203 8.86 9.48 -28.27
CA GLN A 203 8.81 9.45 -26.81
C GLN A 203 7.67 8.56 -26.29
N ALA A 204 6.49 8.69 -26.87
CA ALA A 204 5.32 7.89 -26.48
C ALA A 204 5.54 6.38 -26.73
N LEU A 205 6.04 6.02 -27.91
CA LEU A 205 6.35 4.63 -28.27
C LEU A 205 7.48 4.04 -27.42
N SER A 206 8.57 4.79 -27.24
CA SER A 206 9.70 4.35 -26.41
C SER A 206 9.25 4.07 -24.97
N THR A 207 8.45 4.98 -24.39
CA THR A 207 7.88 4.79 -23.05
C THR A 207 6.95 3.58 -22.98
N TYR A 208 6.05 3.42 -23.96
CA TYR A 208 5.09 2.31 -24.01
C TYR A 208 5.78 0.94 -24.09
N VAL A 209 6.78 0.81 -24.96
CA VAL A 209 7.51 -0.45 -25.15
C VAL A 209 8.21 -0.89 -23.86
N TYR A 210 8.89 0.03 -23.17
CA TYR A 210 9.50 -0.28 -21.88
C TYR A 210 8.47 -0.57 -20.79
N ALA A 211 7.34 0.14 -20.76
CA ALA A 211 6.27 -0.12 -19.80
C ALA A 211 5.73 -1.56 -19.93
N ILE A 212 5.46 -2.02 -21.16
CA ILE A 212 4.98 -3.39 -21.43
C ILE A 212 5.99 -4.43 -20.94
N GLU A 213 7.25 -4.30 -21.35
CA GLU A 213 8.30 -5.27 -20.99
C GLU A 213 8.53 -5.30 -19.48
N LEU A 214 8.49 -4.14 -18.83
CA LEU A 214 8.56 -4.04 -17.39
C LEU A 214 7.40 -4.75 -16.68
N ALA A 215 6.17 -4.63 -17.18
CA ALA A 215 5.03 -5.35 -16.59
C ALA A 215 5.12 -6.87 -16.80
N ARG A 216 5.54 -7.34 -17.97
CA ARG A 216 5.78 -8.77 -18.23
C ARG A 216 6.81 -9.33 -17.25
N LEU A 217 7.91 -8.62 -17.05
CA LEU A 217 8.98 -9.01 -16.14
C LEU A 217 8.54 -8.99 -14.67
N LYS A 218 7.79 -7.96 -14.25
CA LYS A 218 7.21 -7.89 -12.89
C LYS A 218 6.29 -9.06 -12.60
N GLU A 219 5.44 -9.44 -13.55
CA GLU A 219 4.54 -10.58 -13.40
C GLU A 219 5.32 -11.90 -13.33
N ALA A 220 6.33 -12.09 -14.18
CA ALA A 220 7.20 -13.25 -14.13
C ALA A 220 7.91 -13.39 -12.78
N LEU A 221 8.51 -12.31 -12.26
CA LEU A 221 9.16 -12.30 -10.95
C LEU A 221 8.19 -12.58 -9.79
N LYS A 222 6.97 -12.04 -9.86
CA LYS A 222 5.93 -12.25 -8.83
C LYS A 222 5.47 -13.70 -8.75
N HIS A 223 5.39 -14.38 -9.89
CA HIS A 223 4.92 -15.76 -9.98
C HIS A 223 6.06 -16.78 -10.15
N ASN A 224 7.32 -16.33 -10.06
CA ASN A 224 8.52 -17.13 -10.26
C ASN A 224 8.49 -17.93 -11.57
N LEU A 225 8.03 -17.29 -12.65
CA LEU A 225 7.92 -17.87 -13.99
C LEU A 225 9.20 -17.59 -14.78
N GLN A 226 9.49 -18.46 -15.76
CA GLN A 226 10.52 -18.17 -16.75
C GLN A 226 10.14 -16.90 -17.53
N PHE A 227 11.10 -15.97 -17.64
CA PHE A 227 10.94 -14.75 -18.42
C PHE A 227 11.84 -14.79 -19.65
N GLU A 228 11.20 -14.82 -20.82
CA GLU A 228 11.88 -14.63 -22.11
C GLU A 228 11.86 -13.13 -22.46
N PRO A 229 13.02 -12.44 -22.38
CA PRO A 229 13.09 -11.02 -22.66
C PRO A 229 12.83 -10.74 -24.13
N ARG A 230 12.16 -9.62 -24.43
CA ARG A 230 12.03 -9.14 -25.83
C ARG A 230 13.40 -8.91 -26.48
N TRP A 231 14.37 -8.41 -25.70
CA TRP A 231 15.73 -8.14 -26.15
C TRP A 231 16.69 -9.14 -25.52
N GLN A 232 17.40 -9.89 -26.34
CA GLN A 232 18.33 -10.94 -25.89
C GLN A 232 19.65 -10.35 -25.39
N SER A 233 19.99 -9.13 -25.81
CA SER A 233 21.19 -8.42 -25.34
C SER A 233 20.91 -6.93 -25.08
N LEU A 234 21.80 -6.31 -24.32
CA LEU A 234 21.72 -4.87 -24.04
C LEU A 234 21.80 -4.03 -25.33
N ALA A 235 22.58 -4.48 -26.32
CA ALA A 235 22.72 -3.80 -27.60
C ALA A 235 21.43 -3.81 -28.46
N GLN A 236 20.50 -4.72 -28.19
CA GLN A 236 19.20 -4.79 -28.84
C GLN A 236 18.14 -3.90 -28.16
N CYS A 237 18.42 -3.42 -26.94
CA CYS A 237 17.51 -2.52 -26.25
C CYS A 237 17.48 -1.18 -27.00
N PRO A 238 16.30 -0.67 -27.39
CA PRO A 238 16.20 0.61 -28.08
C PRO A 238 16.67 1.76 -27.18
N GLU A 239 17.06 2.87 -27.79
CA GLU A 239 17.34 4.07 -27.02
C GLU A 239 16.05 4.61 -26.36
N ALA A 240 16.13 4.98 -25.09
CA ALA A 240 15.00 5.56 -24.39
C ALA A 240 14.85 7.03 -24.79
N GLN A 241 13.68 7.38 -25.32
CA GLN A 241 13.37 8.74 -25.77
C GLN A 241 12.53 9.43 -24.70
N GLY A 242 13.11 10.41 -24.01
CA GLY A 242 12.47 11.19 -22.95
C GLY A 242 12.64 10.61 -21.53
N GLU A 243 12.40 11.46 -20.52
CA GLU A 243 12.69 11.15 -19.11
C GLU A 243 11.95 9.91 -18.60
N LEU A 244 10.67 9.77 -18.94
CA LEU A 244 9.84 8.66 -18.47
C LEU A 244 10.24 7.31 -19.09
N ALA A 245 10.64 7.31 -20.37
CA ALA A 245 11.18 6.13 -21.03
C ALA A 245 12.49 5.69 -20.35
N GLU A 246 13.38 6.63 -20.02
CA GLU A 246 14.64 6.32 -19.34
C GLU A 246 14.40 5.76 -17.93
N GLN A 247 13.42 6.31 -17.20
CA GLN A 247 13.00 5.75 -15.91
C GLN A 247 12.51 4.29 -16.04
N HIS A 248 11.65 3.99 -17.02
CA HIS A 248 11.17 2.63 -17.25
C HIS A 248 12.28 1.69 -17.72
N ARG A 249 13.19 2.17 -18.59
CA ARG A 249 14.37 1.43 -19.02
C ARG A 249 15.27 1.08 -17.85
N ALA A 250 15.58 2.03 -16.97
CA ALA A 250 16.41 1.79 -15.80
C ALA A 250 15.77 0.78 -14.84
N GLU A 251 14.45 0.87 -14.61
CA GLU A 251 13.72 -0.12 -13.81
C GLU A 251 13.69 -1.50 -14.46
N TYR A 252 13.51 -1.57 -15.78
CA TYR A 252 13.57 -2.81 -16.54
C TYR A 252 14.94 -3.48 -16.41
N LEU A 253 16.04 -2.75 -16.65
CA LEU A 253 17.39 -3.26 -16.55
C LEU A 253 17.72 -3.76 -15.12
N TRP A 254 17.28 -3.02 -14.10
CA TRP A 254 17.40 -3.45 -12.71
C TRP A 254 16.73 -4.80 -12.45
N LEU A 255 15.46 -4.94 -12.84
CA LEU A 255 14.71 -6.18 -12.63
C LEU A 255 15.22 -7.32 -13.52
N TRP A 256 15.67 -7.01 -14.73
CA TRP A 256 16.17 -8.00 -15.67
C TRP A 256 17.48 -8.59 -15.16
N GLY A 257 18.41 -7.75 -14.71
CA GLY A 257 19.64 -8.20 -14.05
C GLY A 257 19.36 -9.05 -12.80
N LYS A 258 18.34 -8.71 -11.99
CA LYS A 258 17.91 -9.56 -10.86
C LYS A 258 17.39 -10.91 -11.31
N HIS A 259 16.57 -10.95 -12.36
CA HIS A 259 16.04 -12.19 -12.90
C HIS A 259 17.17 -13.07 -13.45
N CYS A 260 18.08 -12.53 -14.26
CA CYS A 260 19.25 -13.25 -14.78
C CYS A 260 20.13 -13.80 -13.65
N LEU A 261 20.32 -13.03 -12.56
CA LEU A 261 21.05 -13.50 -11.38
C LEU A 261 20.35 -14.69 -10.69
N GLN A 262 19.02 -14.66 -10.60
CA GLN A 262 18.24 -15.77 -10.03
C GLN A 262 18.25 -17.01 -10.93
N ALA A 263 18.29 -16.81 -12.25
CA ALA A 263 18.40 -17.86 -13.25
C ALA A 263 19.81 -18.48 -13.32
N GLY A 264 20.78 -17.95 -12.58
CA GLY A 264 22.16 -18.47 -12.55
C GLY A 264 22.97 -18.13 -13.79
N GLU A 265 22.63 -17.04 -14.49
CA GLU A 265 23.40 -16.58 -15.65
C GLU A 265 24.79 -16.06 -15.28
N GLU A 266 25.68 -16.01 -16.29
CA GLU A 266 27.05 -15.49 -16.17
C GLU A 266 27.10 -14.11 -15.51
N TRP A 267 27.87 -14.00 -14.42
CA TRP A 267 27.89 -12.81 -13.57
C TRP A 267 28.36 -11.56 -14.32
N THR A 268 29.22 -11.72 -15.34
CA THR A 268 29.73 -10.62 -16.18
C THR A 268 28.60 -9.98 -16.98
N ARG A 269 27.75 -10.79 -17.62
CA ARG A 269 26.54 -10.34 -18.32
C ARG A 269 25.58 -9.66 -17.35
N VAL A 270 25.33 -10.27 -16.19
CA VAL A 270 24.45 -9.69 -15.16
C VAL A 270 24.98 -8.33 -14.68
N ALA A 271 26.28 -8.22 -14.42
CA ALA A 271 26.91 -6.98 -13.99
C ALA A 271 26.81 -5.89 -15.06
N GLN A 272 26.97 -6.23 -16.34
CA GLN A 272 26.80 -5.29 -17.46
C GLN A 272 25.36 -4.76 -17.56
N ILE A 273 24.35 -5.64 -17.46
CA ILE A 273 22.94 -5.24 -17.48
C ILE A 273 22.63 -4.30 -16.30
N LEU A 274 23.09 -4.65 -15.10
CA LEU A 274 22.87 -3.84 -13.89
C LEU A 274 23.60 -2.50 -13.94
N ALA A 275 24.83 -2.46 -14.48
CA ALA A 275 25.62 -1.24 -14.62
C ALA A 275 25.05 -0.27 -15.67
N ALA A 276 24.32 -0.77 -16.68
CA ALA A 276 23.65 0.05 -17.69
C ALA A 276 22.39 0.77 -17.19
N SER A 277 21.89 0.40 -16.00
CA SER A 277 20.77 1.07 -15.34
C SER A 277 21.24 2.32 -14.60
N THR A 278 20.52 3.42 -14.77
CA THR A 278 20.73 4.68 -14.02
C THR A 278 20.25 4.59 -12.56
N LEU A 279 19.52 3.53 -12.17
CA LEU A 279 19.06 3.36 -10.80
C LEU A 279 20.21 3.08 -9.81
N PRO A 280 20.30 3.83 -8.70
CA PRO A 280 21.32 3.64 -7.66
C PRO A 280 21.45 2.20 -7.13
N GLN A 281 20.33 1.54 -6.85
CA GLN A 281 20.36 0.15 -6.37
C GLN A 281 20.93 -0.85 -7.39
N ALA A 282 20.78 -0.58 -8.70
CA ALA A 282 21.29 -1.46 -9.74
C ALA A 282 22.81 -1.35 -9.84
N GLN A 283 23.33 -0.12 -9.82
CA GLN A 283 24.77 0.14 -9.81
C GLN A 283 25.44 -0.42 -8.55
N GLU A 284 24.85 -0.23 -7.36
CA GLU A 284 25.33 -0.88 -6.13
C GLU A 284 25.40 -2.41 -6.29
N LYS A 285 24.36 -3.02 -6.86
CA LYS A 285 24.32 -4.48 -7.04
C LYS A 285 25.38 -4.96 -8.03
N ALA A 286 25.63 -4.22 -9.11
CA ALA A 286 26.70 -4.50 -10.06
C ALA A 286 28.07 -4.47 -9.38
N ILE A 287 28.35 -3.42 -8.59
CA ILE A 287 29.60 -3.26 -7.84
C ILE A 287 29.81 -4.42 -6.85
N ARG A 288 28.78 -4.77 -6.10
CA ARG A 288 28.83 -5.91 -5.15
C ARG A 288 29.09 -7.23 -5.87
N LEU A 289 28.44 -7.45 -7.01
CA LEU A 289 28.59 -8.67 -7.80
C LEU A 289 30.02 -8.79 -8.37
N ALA A 290 30.57 -7.71 -8.92
CA ALA A 290 31.95 -7.66 -9.40
C ALA A 290 32.95 -7.96 -8.26
N TYR A 291 32.76 -7.34 -7.09
CA TYR A 291 33.61 -7.60 -5.91
C TYR A 291 33.57 -9.06 -5.47
N GLN A 292 32.37 -9.66 -5.43
CA GLN A 292 32.18 -11.06 -5.04
C GLN A 292 32.89 -12.03 -5.98
N ASN A 293 33.02 -11.67 -7.26
CA ASN A 293 33.69 -12.48 -8.28
C ASN A 293 35.18 -12.11 -8.46
N GLY A 294 35.78 -11.36 -7.52
CA GLY A 294 37.22 -11.13 -7.45
C GLY A 294 37.73 -9.87 -8.14
N ASP A 295 36.87 -9.07 -8.77
CA ASP A 295 37.24 -7.88 -9.52
C ASP A 295 37.44 -6.64 -8.61
N LYS A 296 38.37 -6.76 -7.66
CA LYS A 296 38.53 -5.82 -6.56
C LYS A 296 39.15 -4.48 -6.98
N GLU A 297 40.08 -4.47 -7.92
CA GLU A 297 40.76 -3.24 -8.35
C GLU A 297 39.80 -2.32 -9.10
N ARG A 298 39.04 -2.86 -10.07
CA ARG A 298 38.02 -2.10 -10.80
C ARG A 298 36.93 -1.58 -9.87
N VAL A 299 36.50 -2.40 -8.90
CA VAL A 299 35.52 -1.97 -7.90
C VAL A 299 36.06 -0.82 -7.05
N GLN A 300 37.33 -0.85 -6.63
CA GLN A 300 37.92 0.23 -5.85
C GLN A 300 37.89 1.55 -6.63
N ALA A 301 38.41 1.53 -7.87
CA ALA A 301 38.42 2.71 -8.73
C ALA A 301 37.01 3.27 -8.99
N GLN A 302 36.02 2.38 -9.16
CA GLN A 302 34.63 2.79 -9.34
C GLN A 302 34.04 3.44 -8.08
N LEU A 303 34.36 2.94 -6.89
CA LEU A 303 33.91 3.54 -5.62
C LEU A 303 34.54 4.92 -5.40
N GLU A 304 35.84 5.06 -5.67
CA GLU A 304 36.57 6.32 -5.57
C GLU A 304 36.00 7.37 -6.55
N ALA A 305 35.71 6.98 -7.80
CA ALA A 305 35.06 7.87 -8.76
C ALA A 305 33.68 8.37 -8.31
N ILE A 306 32.86 7.51 -7.67
CA ILE A 306 31.56 7.91 -7.11
C ILE A 306 31.74 8.90 -5.96
N ILE A 307 32.79 8.76 -5.16
CA ILE A 307 33.08 9.64 -4.02
C ILE A 307 33.60 11.00 -4.51
N ASP A 308 34.46 11.01 -5.52
CA ASP A 308 35.07 12.22 -6.08
C ASP A 308 34.05 13.09 -6.84
N ALA A 309 33.08 12.46 -7.52
CA ALA A 309 32.02 13.13 -8.26
C ALA A 309 30.63 12.53 -7.94
N PRO A 310 30.04 12.88 -6.78
CA PRO A 310 28.81 12.27 -6.33
C PRO A 310 27.57 12.84 -7.03
N ASP A 311 27.02 12.09 -7.99
CA ASP A 311 25.77 12.44 -8.66
C ASP A 311 24.52 12.05 -7.86
N ASN A 312 24.64 11.08 -6.94
CA ASN A 312 23.52 10.58 -6.16
C ASN A 312 23.91 10.30 -4.70
N SER A 313 23.17 10.89 -3.76
CA SER A 313 23.44 10.75 -2.32
C SER A 313 23.39 9.29 -1.82
N TYR A 314 22.56 8.45 -2.43
CA TYR A 314 22.50 7.03 -2.10
C TYR A 314 23.80 6.31 -2.48
N LEU A 315 24.28 6.54 -3.70
CA LEU A 315 25.49 5.89 -4.20
C LEU A 315 26.72 6.35 -3.45
N LEU A 316 26.80 7.65 -3.13
CA LEU A 316 27.86 8.20 -2.29
C LEU A 316 27.93 7.49 -0.94
N ALA A 317 26.81 7.42 -0.21
CA ALA A 317 26.76 6.77 1.09
C ALA A 317 27.11 5.27 1.02
N PHE A 318 26.68 4.57 -0.04
CA PHE A 318 27.09 3.20 -0.29
C PHE A 318 28.59 3.10 -0.58
N ALA A 319 29.13 3.98 -1.42
CA ALA A 319 30.52 3.93 -1.85
C ALA A 319 31.47 4.14 -0.68
N GLU A 320 31.23 5.18 0.14
CA GLU A 320 31.99 5.46 1.36
C GLU A 320 31.97 4.26 2.33
N ASP A 321 30.79 3.70 2.63
CA ASP A 321 30.64 2.56 3.54
C ASP A 321 31.34 1.31 3.00
N PHE A 322 31.15 1.01 1.72
CA PHE A 322 31.67 -0.21 1.12
C PHE A 322 33.19 -0.14 0.94
N LEU A 323 33.73 1.01 0.53
CA LEU A 323 35.17 1.27 0.45
C LEU A 323 35.81 1.13 1.84
N ALA A 324 35.25 1.81 2.85
CA ALA A 324 35.75 1.74 4.22
C ALA A 324 35.80 0.31 4.78
N ARG A 325 34.76 -0.49 4.53
CA ARG A 325 34.69 -1.87 5.05
C ARG A 325 35.54 -2.86 4.28
N LYS A 326 35.60 -2.76 2.96
CA LYS A 326 36.27 -3.76 2.12
C LYS A 326 37.74 -3.46 1.86
N TYR A 327 38.15 -2.19 1.93
CA TYR A 327 39.51 -1.75 1.59
C TYR A 327 40.22 -1.09 2.79
N HIS A 328 39.49 -0.49 3.73
CA HIS A 328 40.08 0.20 4.89
C HIS A 328 39.80 -0.46 6.25
N LYS A 329 39.42 -1.75 6.26
CA LYS A 329 39.26 -2.58 7.47
C LYS A 329 38.24 -2.08 8.50
N LYS A 330 37.32 -1.17 8.14
CA LYS A 330 36.20 -0.80 9.01
C LYS A 330 35.30 -2.02 9.26
N ARG A 331 35.00 -2.33 10.53
CA ARG A 331 34.25 -3.55 10.90
C ARG A 331 32.73 -3.40 10.78
N THR A 332 32.20 -2.21 11.04
CA THR A 332 30.76 -1.93 11.11
C THR A 332 30.30 -1.04 9.96
N SER A 333 29.02 -1.16 9.59
CA SER A 333 28.42 -0.28 8.59
C SER A 333 27.95 1.04 9.19
N VAL A 334 27.82 2.09 8.39
CA VAL A 334 27.24 3.38 8.83
C VAL A 334 25.87 3.19 9.50
N LEU A 335 24.99 2.34 8.95
CA LEU A 335 23.68 2.01 9.54
C LEU A 335 23.83 1.38 10.94
N THR A 336 24.81 0.49 11.11
CA THR A 336 25.10 -0.16 12.39
C THR A 336 25.66 0.83 13.40
N ASP A 337 26.55 1.73 12.97
CA ASP A 337 27.14 2.76 13.82
C ASP A 337 26.07 3.74 14.29
N MET A 338 25.15 4.14 13.40
CA MET A 338 24.01 5.00 13.73
C MET A 338 23.11 4.39 14.81
N LEU A 339 22.84 3.08 14.75
CA LEU A 339 22.10 2.35 15.78
C LEU A 339 22.86 2.26 17.11
N ARG A 340 24.16 1.93 17.06
CA ARG A 340 24.99 1.78 18.28
C ARG A 340 25.24 3.09 19.00
N ASN A 341 25.33 4.18 18.24
CA ASN A 341 25.53 5.52 18.75
C ASN A 341 24.18 6.20 19.06
N SER A 342 23.07 5.44 19.14
CA SER A 342 21.79 6.00 19.56
C SER A 342 21.94 6.62 20.94
N ALA A 343 21.74 7.93 21.04
CA ALA A 343 21.84 8.63 22.32
C ALA A 343 20.63 8.38 23.23
N ARG A 344 19.59 7.71 22.73
CA ARG A 344 18.29 7.57 23.40
C ARG A 344 17.84 6.12 23.41
N HIS A 345 17.50 5.67 24.61
CA HIS A 345 17.00 4.34 24.90
C HIS A 345 15.69 4.51 25.67
N LEU A 346 14.62 3.90 25.16
CA LEU A 346 13.32 3.85 25.81
C LEU A 346 13.06 2.43 26.30
N ILE A 347 12.58 2.32 27.53
CA ILE A 347 12.01 1.08 28.03
C ILE A 347 10.50 1.23 27.91
N LEU A 348 9.89 0.46 27.03
CA LEU A 348 8.44 0.44 26.84
C LEU A 348 7.88 -0.91 27.28
N ASP A 349 6.66 -0.92 27.82
CA ASP A 349 6.01 -2.18 28.17
C ASP A 349 5.79 -3.02 26.90
N GLU A 350 6.15 -4.30 26.96
CA GLU A 350 6.04 -5.23 25.83
C GLU A 350 4.63 -5.39 25.26
N VAL A 351 3.58 -4.99 25.99
CA VAL A 351 2.23 -4.95 25.44
C VAL A 351 2.11 -3.97 24.26
N HIS A 352 3.03 -3.02 24.14
CA HIS A 352 3.09 -2.06 23.06
C HIS A 352 3.90 -2.54 21.83
N LYS A 353 4.35 -3.81 21.79
CA LYS A 353 5.22 -4.36 20.74
C LYS A 353 4.72 -4.18 19.30
N HIS A 354 3.42 -3.99 19.10
CA HIS A 354 2.81 -3.80 17.77
C HIS A 354 2.39 -2.34 17.47
N ARG A 355 2.82 -1.40 18.31
CA ARG A 355 2.44 0.02 18.27
C ARG A 355 3.54 0.87 18.91
N VAL A 356 4.78 0.59 18.53
CA VAL A 356 6.00 1.14 19.14
C VAL A 356 6.01 2.67 19.07
N GLU A 357 5.73 3.24 17.91
CA GLU A 357 5.76 4.69 17.67
C GLU A 357 4.68 5.41 18.48
N ALA A 358 3.48 4.83 18.57
CA ALA A 358 2.41 5.37 19.40
C ALA A 358 2.76 5.30 20.90
N ALA A 359 3.40 4.21 21.33
CA ALA A 359 3.84 4.03 22.70
C ALA A 359 4.98 4.97 23.07
N SER A 360 5.92 5.24 22.17
CA SER A 360 6.95 6.27 22.33
C SER A 360 6.31 7.66 22.48
N VAL A 361 5.26 7.98 21.71
CA VAL A 361 4.51 9.24 21.89
C VAL A 361 3.83 9.30 23.26
N GLU A 362 3.16 8.21 23.68
CA GLU A 362 2.53 8.10 25.01
C GLU A 362 3.56 8.27 26.14
N TYR A 363 4.76 7.68 25.98
CA TYR A 363 5.89 7.81 26.92
C TYR A 363 6.33 9.27 27.09
N TYR A 364 6.54 10.02 26.01
CA TYR A 364 6.89 11.44 26.09
C TYR A 364 5.78 12.27 26.74
N GLN A 365 4.51 12.01 26.37
CA GLN A 365 3.37 12.73 26.91
C GLN A 365 3.20 12.52 28.41
N ALA A 366 3.49 11.32 28.93
CA ALA A 366 3.48 11.03 30.36
C ALA A 366 4.50 11.88 31.15
N GLN A 367 5.56 12.37 30.48
CA GLN A 367 6.59 13.24 31.06
C GLN A 367 6.31 14.73 30.79
N GLY A 368 5.14 15.07 30.26
CA GLY A 368 4.79 16.44 29.88
C GLY A 368 5.48 16.92 28.60
N ILE A 369 6.17 16.03 27.87
CA ILE A 369 6.85 16.35 26.61
C ILE A 369 5.88 16.14 25.45
N ARG A 370 5.75 17.14 24.59
CA ARG A 370 4.85 17.05 23.44
C ARG A 370 5.53 16.30 22.29
N ALA A 371 5.01 15.12 21.96
CA ALA A 371 5.45 14.33 20.81
C ALA A 371 4.29 14.05 19.83
N LEU A 372 4.63 13.94 18.54
CA LEU A 372 3.70 13.64 17.46
C LEU A 372 4.31 12.60 16.51
N ARG A 373 3.50 11.67 16.04
CA ARG A 373 3.85 10.84 14.89
C ARG A 373 3.70 11.64 13.60
N THR A 374 4.76 11.67 12.79
CA THR A 374 4.87 12.50 11.59
C THR A 374 5.21 11.70 10.33
N GLU A 375 6.19 10.80 10.42
CA GLU A 375 6.73 10.04 9.27
C GLU A 375 6.84 10.93 8.00
N ASN A 376 6.42 10.40 6.85
CA ASN A 376 6.43 11.08 5.57
C ASN A 376 5.33 12.14 5.42
N GLU A 377 4.21 12.01 6.15
CA GLU A 377 3.02 12.84 5.94
C GLU A 377 3.33 14.32 6.19
N LEU A 378 4.06 14.63 7.28
CA LEU A 378 4.43 16.00 7.62
C LEU A 378 5.19 16.68 6.47
N TRP A 379 6.27 16.05 6.03
CA TRP A 379 7.19 16.63 5.04
C TRP A 379 6.56 16.73 3.65
N ARG A 380 5.84 15.69 3.22
CA ARG A 380 5.13 15.70 1.93
C ARG A 380 4.01 16.74 1.91
N SER A 381 3.37 17.00 3.05
CA SER A 381 2.33 18.02 3.16
C SER A 381 2.91 19.43 3.11
N VAL A 382 4.02 19.71 3.80
CA VAL A 382 4.70 21.01 3.69
C VAL A 382 5.17 21.24 2.26
N PHE A 383 5.84 20.25 1.65
CA PHE A 383 6.28 20.33 0.25
C PHE A 383 5.12 20.60 -0.72
N GLY A 384 4.07 19.80 -0.63
CA GLY A 384 2.92 19.90 -1.53
C GLY A 384 2.16 21.22 -1.39
N LEU A 385 2.09 21.80 -0.18
CA LEU A 385 1.44 23.10 0.04
C LEU A 385 2.34 24.27 -0.34
N VAL A 386 3.63 24.22 -0.01
CA VAL A 386 4.58 25.29 -0.36
C VAL A 386 4.65 25.44 -1.87
N PHE A 387 4.83 24.34 -2.61
CA PHE A 387 4.94 24.36 -4.06
C PHE A 387 3.60 24.18 -4.79
N TRP A 388 2.47 24.23 -4.08
CA TRP A 388 1.14 24.08 -4.70
C TRP A 388 0.96 24.97 -5.96
N PRO A 389 1.34 26.27 -5.94
CA PRO A 389 1.16 27.14 -7.11
C PRO A 389 1.96 26.70 -8.34
N ILE A 390 3.08 26.00 -8.15
CA ILE A 390 3.94 25.51 -9.24
C ILE A 390 3.49 24.13 -9.70
N LEU A 391 3.22 23.23 -8.74
CA LEU A 391 2.82 21.84 -8.99
C LEU A 391 1.48 21.72 -9.73
N PHE A 392 0.62 22.72 -9.57
CA PHE A 392 -0.72 22.76 -10.15
C PHE A 392 -0.92 23.98 -11.04
N ALA A 393 0.17 24.58 -11.53
CA ALA A 393 0.11 25.66 -12.49
C ALA A 393 -0.59 25.15 -13.78
N PRO A 394 -1.43 25.96 -14.45
CA PRO A 394 -2.17 25.55 -15.64
C PRO A 394 -1.29 24.94 -16.75
N GLU A 395 -0.07 25.44 -16.93
CA GLU A 395 0.90 24.96 -17.91
C GLU A 395 1.40 23.53 -17.64
N PHE A 396 1.23 23.04 -16.40
CA PHE A 396 1.59 21.68 -15.96
C PHE A 396 0.35 20.90 -15.52
N ALA A 397 -0.82 21.26 -16.08
CA ALA A 397 -2.06 20.55 -15.84
C ALA A 397 -1.91 19.06 -16.15
N ILE A 398 -2.72 18.27 -15.47
CA ILE A 398 -2.78 16.84 -15.74
C ILE A 398 -3.50 16.60 -17.07
N GLY A 399 -3.05 15.59 -17.82
CA GLY A 399 -3.58 15.32 -19.14
C GLY A 399 -5.01 14.79 -19.07
N THR A 400 -5.31 13.94 -18.08
CA THR A 400 -6.68 13.44 -17.86
C THR A 400 -7.08 13.50 -16.40
N GLU A 401 -8.38 13.44 -16.12
CA GLU A 401 -8.89 13.51 -14.75
C GLU A 401 -8.49 12.32 -13.86
N PHE A 402 -7.97 11.25 -14.46
CA PHE A 402 -7.51 10.04 -13.80
C PHE A 402 -6.05 10.14 -13.31
N ASP A 403 -5.34 11.20 -13.69
CA ASP A 403 -4.00 11.46 -13.20
C ASP A 403 -3.99 11.79 -11.71
N TRP A 404 -3.35 10.93 -10.94
CA TRP A 404 -3.24 11.11 -9.50
C TRP A 404 -2.09 12.05 -9.12
N ARG A 405 -0.90 11.89 -9.71
CA ARG A 405 0.30 12.66 -9.36
C ARG A 405 0.48 13.89 -10.25
N PRO A 406 0.94 15.04 -9.71
CA PRO A 406 1.29 16.20 -10.52
C PRO A 406 2.44 15.92 -11.49
N TYR A 407 2.50 16.67 -12.59
CA TYR A 407 3.49 16.51 -13.65
C TYR A 407 4.93 16.45 -13.12
N HIS A 408 5.35 17.45 -12.34
CA HIS A 408 6.74 17.53 -11.86
C HIS A 408 7.11 16.44 -10.86
N VAL A 409 6.14 15.93 -10.09
CA VAL A 409 6.37 14.82 -9.16
C VAL A 409 6.47 13.50 -9.90
N ARG A 410 5.71 13.33 -10.99
CA ARG A 410 5.81 12.15 -11.86
C ARG A 410 7.15 12.10 -12.59
N HIS A 411 7.62 13.23 -13.11
CA HIS A 411 8.86 13.31 -13.87
C HIS A 411 10.10 13.57 -13.02
N ASN A 412 9.92 13.87 -11.72
CA ASN A 412 11.02 14.18 -10.79
C ASN A 412 11.88 15.37 -11.24
N ASN A 413 11.25 16.43 -11.77
CA ASN A 413 11.94 17.52 -12.46
C ASN A 413 11.48 18.93 -12.02
N LEU A 414 10.90 19.05 -10.82
CA LEU A 414 10.34 20.33 -10.33
C LEU A 414 11.39 21.45 -10.36
N TYR A 415 12.58 21.19 -9.78
CA TYR A 415 13.61 22.21 -9.71
C TYR A 415 14.21 22.53 -11.08
N THR A 416 14.51 21.52 -11.90
CA THR A 416 15.12 21.73 -13.23
C THR A 416 14.17 22.44 -14.20
N SER A 417 12.86 22.18 -14.11
CA SER A 417 11.86 22.79 -15.00
C SER A 417 11.36 24.15 -14.52
N ALA A 418 11.41 24.44 -13.21
CA ALA A 418 10.84 25.64 -12.60
C ALA A 418 11.78 26.28 -11.56
N THR A 419 13.07 26.40 -11.88
CA THR A 419 14.11 26.85 -10.94
C THR A 419 13.78 28.20 -10.32
N GLU A 420 13.48 29.20 -11.15
CA GLU A 420 13.21 30.57 -10.69
C GLU A 420 11.99 30.64 -9.77
N GLN A 421 10.90 29.94 -10.13
CA GLN A 421 9.67 29.90 -9.35
C GLN A 421 9.90 29.21 -8.00
N VAL A 422 10.69 28.14 -7.97
CA VAL A 422 11.05 27.44 -6.73
C VAL A 422 11.85 28.36 -5.81
N GLU A 423 12.88 29.04 -6.31
CA GLU A 423 13.70 29.97 -5.52
C GLU A 423 12.88 31.17 -5.00
N GLN A 424 11.99 31.70 -5.83
CA GLN A 424 11.09 32.78 -5.42
C GLN A 424 10.14 32.33 -4.30
N MET A 425 9.55 31.13 -4.42
CA MET A 425 8.66 30.57 -3.40
C MET A 425 9.38 30.34 -2.07
N LEU A 426 10.59 29.79 -2.12
CA LEU A 426 11.43 29.60 -0.93
C LEU A 426 11.78 30.94 -0.26
N THR A 427 12.04 31.98 -1.06
CA THR A 427 12.30 33.33 -0.56
C THR A 427 11.07 33.93 0.12
N GLN A 428 9.87 33.78 -0.46
CA GLN A 428 8.61 34.22 0.16
C GLN A 428 8.34 33.49 1.49
N CYS A 429 8.75 32.22 1.58
CA CYS A 429 8.63 31.38 2.77
C CYS A 429 9.82 31.48 3.74
N ALA A 430 10.74 32.42 3.55
CA ALA A 430 11.97 32.52 4.36
C ALA A 430 11.74 33.00 5.81
N SER A 431 10.56 33.53 6.12
CA SER A 431 10.18 33.91 7.49
C SER A 431 9.10 32.99 8.05
N ARG A 432 9.10 32.81 9.38
CA ARG A 432 8.09 32.00 10.09
C ARG A 432 6.66 32.50 9.81
N SER A 433 6.46 33.82 9.85
CA SER A 433 5.17 34.43 9.55
C SER A 433 4.75 34.19 8.09
N GLY A 434 5.65 34.45 7.14
CA GLY A 434 5.39 34.26 5.71
C GLY A 434 5.02 32.81 5.37
N LEU A 435 5.77 31.84 5.89
CA LEU A 435 5.48 30.43 5.69
C LEU A 435 4.12 30.03 6.29
N LYS A 436 3.79 30.47 7.52
CA LYS A 436 2.48 30.18 8.13
C LYS A 436 1.34 30.77 7.30
N GLN A 437 1.46 32.02 6.86
CA GLN A 437 0.46 32.68 6.03
C GLN A 437 0.26 31.93 4.70
N HIS A 438 1.34 31.53 4.04
CA HIS A 438 1.28 30.75 2.82
C HIS A 438 0.60 29.39 3.03
N LEU A 439 1.02 28.63 4.05
CA LEU A 439 0.43 27.31 4.35
C LEU A 439 -1.07 27.41 4.67
N ILE A 440 -1.48 28.41 5.46
CA ILE A 440 -2.90 28.64 5.76
C ILE A 440 -3.68 28.97 4.50
N ARG A 441 -3.16 29.87 3.66
CA ARG A 441 -3.78 30.25 2.39
C ARG A 441 -3.98 29.04 1.48
N GLN A 442 -2.91 28.29 1.21
CA GLN A 442 -2.95 27.11 0.34
C GLN A 442 -3.85 26.02 0.92
N ALA A 443 -3.75 25.74 2.22
CA ALA A 443 -4.58 24.74 2.88
C ALA A 443 -6.08 25.10 2.82
N THR A 444 -6.42 26.38 3.00
CA THR A 444 -7.82 26.84 2.98
C THR A 444 -8.39 26.83 1.57
N MET A 445 -7.64 27.32 0.57
CA MET A 445 -8.08 27.36 -0.82
C MET A 445 -8.28 25.96 -1.43
N HIS A 446 -7.45 25.00 -1.02
CA HIS A 446 -7.37 23.69 -1.68
C HIS A 446 -7.83 22.51 -0.82
N TYR A 447 -8.41 22.76 0.35
CA TYR A 447 -8.84 21.71 1.27
C TYR A 447 -9.73 20.66 0.56
N GLY A 448 -9.36 19.39 0.70
CA GLY A 448 -10.10 18.27 0.12
C GLY A 448 -9.83 17.99 -1.36
N GLN A 449 -9.09 18.85 -2.07
CA GLN A 449 -8.69 18.61 -3.46
C GLN A 449 -7.62 17.51 -3.55
N GLY A 450 -7.67 16.64 -4.57
CA GLY A 450 -6.66 15.59 -4.73
C GLY A 450 -5.27 16.16 -5.03
N SER A 451 -4.30 15.99 -4.13
CA SER A 451 -2.93 16.51 -4.31
C SER A 451 -1.96 15.52 -4.96
N GLY A 452 -2.23 14.21 -4.88
CA GLY A 452 -1.29 13.18 -5.34
C GLY A 452 -0.03 13.00 -4.48
N ILE A 453 0.20 13.88 -3.50
CA ILE A 453 1.44 14.01 -2.73
C ILE A 453 1.21 13.65 -1.25
N PHE A 454 0.09 14.12 -0.69
CA PHE A 454 -0.28 13.91 0.71
C PHE A 454 -1.80 13.71 0.85
N ARG A 455 -2.29 13.35 2.04
CA ARG A 455 -3.72 13.15 2.30
C ARG A 455 -4.26 14.26 3.21
N TRP A 456 -5.45 14.77 2.88
CA TRP A 456 -6.14 15.72 3.75
C TRP A 456 -6.74 15.02 4.97
N HIS A 457 -6.57 15.62 6.13
CA HIS A 457 -7.29 15.25 7.35
C HIS A 457 -7.50 16.49 8.23
N LYS A 458 -8.46 16.44 9.16
CA LYS A 458 -8.92 17.60 9.95
C LYS A 458 -7.82 18.28 10.78
N GLN A 459 -6.79 17.53 11.19
CA GLN A 459 -5.68 18.03 12.02
C GLN A 459 -4.45 18.47 11.22
N LEU A 460 -4.46 18.37 9.89
CA LEU A 460 -3.26 18.57 9.08
C LEU A 460 -2.66 19.95 9.31
N LEU A 461 -3.44 21.01 9.07
CA LEU A 461 -2.98 22.39 9.22
C LEU A 461 -2.47 22.68 10.63
N GLN A 462 -3.18 22.21 11.67
CA GLN A 462 -2.76 22.40 13.06
C GLN A 462 -1.38 21.78 13.34
N ARG A 463 -1.11 20.59 12.79
CA ARG A 463 0.19 19.91 12.93
C ARG A 463 1.30 20.65 12.17
N LEU A 464 0.99 21.13 10.95
CA LEU A 464 1.94 21.90 10.16
C LEU A 464 2.34 23.20 10.86
N LEU A 465 1.37 23.95 11.38
CA LEU A 465 1.64 25.19 12.09
C LEU A 465 2.43 24.97 13.37
N LEU A 466 2.13 23.91 14.13
CA LEU A 466 2.91 23.56 15.32
C LEU A 466 4.37 23.23 14.97
N PHE A 467 4.60 22.48 13.89
CA PHE A 467 5.94 22.19 13.39
C PHE A 467 6.66 23.48 12.96
N VAL A 468 5.98 24.30 12.16
CA VAL A 468 6.47 25.60 11.69
C VAL A 468 6.65 26.59 12.83
N ASP A 469 6.11 26.39 14.02
CA ASP A 469 6.39 27.27 15.17
C ASP A 469 7.73 26.98 15.82
N HIS A 470 8.28 25.78 15.66
CA HIS A 470 9.47 25.33 16.40
C HIS A 470 10.69 25.03 15.52
N VAL A 471 10.49 24.74 14.24
CA VAL A 471 11.59 24.43 13.31
C VAL A 471 12.42 25.65 12.94
N ASP A 472 13.70 25.46 12.62
CA ASP A 472 14.51 26.44 11.91
C ASP A 472 14.02 26.55 10.46
N ILE A 473 13.52 27.72 10.08
CA ILE A 473 12.96 27.99 8.76
C ILE A 473 14.02 27.92 7.67
N ALA A 474 15.26 28.33 7.94
CA ALA A 474 16.34 28.25 6.97
C ALA A 474 16.70 26.78 6.68
N ALA A 475 16.72 25.95 7.73
CA ALA A 475 16.91 24.50 7.59
C ALA A 475 15.75 23.85 6.82
N LEU A 476 14.50 24.20 7.13
CA LEU A 476 13.33 23.71 6.40
C LEU A 476 13.39 24.07 4.91
N ASN A 477 13.74 25.31 4.56
CA ASN A 477 13.87 25.73 3.17
C ASN A 477 14.95 24.95 2.42
N ARG A 478 16.08 24.62 3.06
CA ARG A 478 17.11 23.74 2.46
C ARG A 478 16.54 22.35 2.17
N VAL A 479 15.78 21.77 3.10
CA VAL A 479 15.10 20.47 2.90
C VAL A 479 14.14 20.54 1.72
N LEU A 480 13.28 21.57 1.66
CA LEU A 480 12.31 21.75 0.58
C LEU A 480 12.98 21.92 -0.79
N LYS A 481 14.12 22.64 -0.85
CA LYS A 481 14.93 22.75 -2.07
C LYS A 481 15.49 21.39 -2.50
N MET A 482 16.07 20.62 -1.57
CA MET A 482 16.59 19.27 -1.88
C MET A 482 15.46 18.34 -2.36
N MET A 483 14.28 18.41 -1.73
CA MET A 483 13.10 17.67 -2.20
C MET A 483 12.61 18.12 -3.59
N ALA A 484 12.76 19.40 -3.96
CA ALA A 484 12.40 19.88 -5.29
C ALA A 484 13.41 19.42 -6.36
N GLN A 485 14.67 19.25 -5.97
CA GLN A 485 15.75 18.75 -6.83
C GLN A 485 15.62 17.25 -7.10
N ASP A 486 15.25 16.45 -6.09
CA ASP A 486 15.02 15.00 -6.23
C ASP A 486 13.91 14.52 -5.27
N TYR A 487 12.66 14.69 -5.70
CA TYR A 487 11.50 14.29 -4.91
C TYR A 487 11.43 12.77 -4.73
N SER A 488 11.81 12.00 -5.75
CA SER A 488 11.79 10.53 -5.69
C SER A 488 12.70 10.00 -4.58
N ALA A 489 13.92 10.54 -4.45
CA ALA A 489 14.85 10.16 -3.40
C ALA A 489 14.43 10.63 -2.00
N TYR A 490 13.79 11.81 -1.89
CA TYR A 490 13.51 12.46 -0.61
C TYR A 490 12.02 12.54 -0.24
N SER A 491 11.17 11.69 -0.81
CA SER A 491 9.73 11.64 -0.48
C SER A 491 9.33 10.57 0.53
N ASP A 492 10.30 9.77 1.00
CA ASP A 492 10.11 8.65 1.92
C ASP A 492 11.27 8.52 2.92
N GLY A 493 11.10 7.71 3.97
CA GLY A 493 12.12 7.46 4.99
C GLY A 493 12.29 8.60 6.00
N PHE A 494 11.30 9.49 6.14
CA PHE A 494 11.34 10.51 7.17
C PHE A 494 11.13 9.90 8.57
N PRO A 495 11.74 10.50 9.62
CA PRO A 495 11.65 9.97 10.98
C PRO A 495 10.21 9.85 11.50
N ASP A 496 9.99 8.82 12.31
CA ASP A 496 8.66 8.48 12.84
C ASP A 496 8.05 9.61 13.66
N LEU A 497 8.85 10.21 14.56
CA LEU A 497 8.37 11.17 15.54
C LEU A 497 8.99 12.56 15.38
N LEU A 498 8.17 13.56 15.72
CA LEU A 498 8.57 14.92 16.06
C LEU A 498 8.38 15.09 17.56
N VAL A 499 9.43 15.54 18.25
CA VAL A 499 9.43 15.78 19.70
C VAL A 499 9.76 17.24 19.96
N LEU A 500 8.94 17.88 20.80
CA LEU A 500 9.08 19.27 21.22
C LEU A 500 9.54 19.31 22.68
N THR A 501 10.70 19.92 22.90
CA THR A 501 11.29 20.14 24.23
C THR A 501 11.57 21.62 24.41
N ASP A 502 11.96 22.02 25.62
CA ASP A 502 12.41 23.39 25.91
C ASP A 502 13.63 23.81 25.07
N LYS A 503 14.37 22.84 24.52
CA LYS A 503 15.55 23.04 23.66
C LYS A 503 15.21 23.13 22.16
N GLY A 504 13.91 23.16 21.82
CA GLY A 504 13.40 23.22 20.45
C GLY A 504 12.85 21.88 19.94
N VAL A 505 12.69 21.79 18.61
CA VAL A 505 12.21 20.59 17.92
C VAL A 505 13.35 19.70 17.46
N HIS A 506 13.16 18.39 17.60
CA HIS A 506 13.98 17.38 16.94
C HIS A 506 13.11 16.22 16.46
N PHE A 507 13.68 15.41 15.59
CA PHE A 507 13.04 14.23 15.05
C PHE A 507 13.67 12.95 15.58
N GLU A 508 12.87 11.89 15.70
CA GLU A 508 13.33 10.59 16.18
C GLU A 508 12.84 9.47 15.27
N GLU A 509 13.78 8.64 14.83
CA GLU A 509 13.52 7.36 14.20
C GLU A 509 13.51 6.27 15.27
N ILE A 510 12.38 5.56 15.41
CA ILE A 510 12.17 4.58 16.47
C ILE A 510 12.58 3.19 15.98
N LYS A 511 13.39 2.49 16.78
CA LYS A 511 13.85 1.12 16.47
C LYS A 511 13.65 0.19 17.64
N ALA A 512 12.73 -0.76 17.49
CA ALA A 512 12.55 -1.80 18.50
C ALA A 512 13.63 -2.87 18.40
N GLN A 513 13.77 -3.68 19.46
CA GLN A 513 14.69 -4.82 19.47
C GLN A 513 14.51 -5.71 18.23
N GLY A 514 15.58 -5.88 17.46
CA GLY A 514 15.61 -6.66 16.21
C GLY A 514 15.38 -5.83 14.94
N ASP A 515 14.99 -4.56 15.06
CA ASP A 515 14.86 -3.66 13.92
C ASP A 515 16.20 -3.07 13.48
N SER A 516 16.28 -2.71 12.21
CA SER A 516 17.42 -2.02 11.62
C SER A 516 16.99 -0.74 10.90
N VAL A 517 17.91 0.21 10.79
CA VAL A 517 17.72 1.41 9.97
C VAL A 517 17.74 1.00 8.50
N ARG A 518 16.70 1.40 7.77
CA ARG A 518 16.56 1.12 6.34
C ARG A 518 17.37 2.12 5.52
N LYS A 519 17.68 1.76 4.27
CA LYS A 519 18.50 2.60 3.38
C LYS A 519 17.86 3.95 3.05
N ASN A 520 16.56 3.97 2.74
CA ASN A 520 15.82 5.21 2.50
C ASN A 520 15.82 6.12 3.75
N GLN A 521 15.73 5.54 4.95
CA GLN A 521 15.83 6.29 6.21
C GLN A 521 17.22 6.92 6.38
N LEU A 522 18.30 6.20 6.07
CA LEU A 522 19.65 6.77 6.09
C LEU A 522 19.78 7.99 5.17
N VAL A 523 19.30 7.87 3.93
CA VAL A 523 19.34 8.98 2.95
C VAL A 523 18.63 10.21 3.51
N THR A 524 17.40 10.03 4.03
CA THR A 524 16.60 11.12 4.55
C THR A 524 17.15 11.70 5.86
N ILE A 525 17.61 10.87 6.80
CA ILE A 525 18.27 11.33 8.04
C ILE A 525 19.53 12.13 7.71
N THR A 526 20.33 11.67 6.74
CA THR A 526 21.56 12.37 6.31
C THR A 526 21.22 13.71 5.66
N MET A 527 20.20 13.75 4.80
CA MET A 527 19.70 14.98 4.19
C MET A 527 19.23 15.99 5.24
N LEU A 528 18.40 15.55 6.19
CA LEU A 528 17.91 16.39 7.28
C LEU A 528 19.07 16.94 8.13
N THR A 529 20.03 16.09 8.49
CA THR A 529 21.20 16.49 9.27
C THR A 529 22.06 17.51 8.53
N LYS A 530 22.35 17.28 7.23
CA LYS A 530 23.06 18.25 6.37
C LYS A 530 22.30 19.59 6.27
N ALA A 531 20.98 19.55 6.23
CA ALA A 531 20.15 20.74 6.22
C ALA A 531 20.12 21.47 7.58
N GLY A 532 20.63 20.88 8.66
CA GLY A 532 20.64 21.45 10.01
C GLY A 532 19.43 21.06 10.87
N ILE A 533 18.63 20.08 10.43
CA ILE A 533 17.53 19.51 11.22
C ILE A 533 18.11 18.46 12.18
N LYS A 534 17.79 18.59 13.47
CA LYS A 534 18.21 17.63 14.49
C LYS A 534 17.42 16.34 14.35
N VAL A 535 18.11 15.23 14.08
CA VAL A 535 17.53 13.90 13.99
C VAL A 535 18.34 12.94 14.86
N GLY A 536 17.65 12.09 15.62
CA GLY A 536 18.25 11.02 16.40
C GLY A 536 17.60 9.67 16.10
N ILE A 537 18.31 8.59 16.42
CA ILE A 537 17.71 7.26 16.51
C ILE A 537 17.43 6.99 17.98
N THR A 538 16.23 6.50 18.25
CA THR A 538 15.80 6.09 19.57
C THR A 538 15.54 4.59 19.54
N THR A 539 16.29 3.85 20.35
CA THR A 539 16.08 2.39 20.46
C THR A 539 15.08 2.08 21.57
N VAL A 540 14.28 1.04 21.35
CA VAL A 540 13.25 0.59 22.28
C VAL A 540 13.61 -0.81 22.76
N GLU A 541 13.74 -0.93 24.07
CA GLU A 541 13.80 -2.20 24.77
C GLU A 541 12.45 -2.51 25.41
N TRP A 542 12.10 -3.80 25.40
CA TRP A 542 10.83 -4.26 25.92
C TRP A 542 10.99 -4.62 27.39
N GLY A 543 10.46 -3.76 28.25
CA GLY A 543 10.36 -4.00 29.69
C GLY A 543 8.97 -4.49 30.10
N ILE A 544 8.83 -4.72 31.40
CA ILE A 544 7.53 -4.71 32.09
C ILE A 544 7.64 -3.51 33.02
N ASP A 545 6.76 -2.54 32.84
CA ASP A 545 6.69 -1.43 33.77
C ASP A 545 5.67 -1.81 34.86
N PRO A 546 6.09 -1.98 36.13
CA PRO A 546 5.15 -2.25 37.22
C PRO A 546 4.09 -1.15 37.36
N MET A 547 4.41 0.07 36.94
CA MET A 547 3.49 1.21 36.98
C MET A 547 2.59 1.31 35.75
N GLN A 548 2.76 0.44 34.73
CA GLN A 548 1.88 0.40 33.56
C GLN A 548 0.43 0.18 34.02
N PRO A 549 -0.49 1.12 33.75
CA PRO A 549 -1.89 0.90 34.06
C PRO A 549 -2.48 -0.17 33.14
N TYR A 550 -3.16 -1.13 33.74
CA TYR A 550 -3.99 -2.11 33.07
C TYR A 550 -5.46 -1.80 33.37
N VAL A 551 -6.34 -2.11 32.43
CA VAL A 551 -7.77 -2.17 32.67
C VAL A 551 -8.24 -3.56 32.29
N VAL A 552 -8.59 -4.36 33.29
CA VAL A 552 -9.13 -5.70 33.09
C VAL A 552 -10.63 -5.58 32.92
N VAL A 553 -11.12 -6.06 31.78
CA VAL A 553 -12.49 -5.86 31.32
C VAL A 553 -13.11 -7.21 31.06
N ASP A 554 -14.37 -7.34 31.44
CA ASP A 554 -15.27 -8.41 31.03
C ASP A 554 -16.64 -7.79 30.71
N ILE A 555 -17.40 -8.44 29.82
CA ILE A 555 -18.72 -7.97 29.39
C ILE A 555 -19.71 -9.11 29.27
N GLU A 556 -20.97 -8.81 29.55
CA GLU A 556 -22.09 -9.68 29.18
C GLU A 556 -22.81 -9.13 27.94
N THR A 557 -23.33 -10.03 27.10
CA THR A 557 -23.85 -9.66 25.77
C THR A 557 -25.11 -10.42 25.39
N THR A 558 -25.89 -9.87 24.47
CA THR A 558 -27.08 -10.51 23.90
C THR A 558 -26.77 -11.66 22.93
N GLY A 559 -25.50 -12.02 22.72
CA GLY A 559 -25.06 -13.13 21.88
C GLY A 559 -23.60 -13.00 21.44
N GLY A 560 -23.06 -13.99 20.73
CA GLY A 560 -21.60 -14.11 20.53
C GLY A 560 -20.95 -13.31 19.39
N ARG A 561 -21.69 -12.43 18.69
CA ARG A 561 -21.16 -11.70 17.51
C ARG A 561 -21.31 -10.19 17.65
N ALA A 562 -20.20 -9.47 17.83
CA ALA A 562 -20.17 -8.02 18.05
C ALA A 562 -20.95 -7.22 16.99
N ALA A 563 -20.83 -7.58 15.70
CA ALA A 563 -21.52 -6.86 14.62
C ALA A 563 -23.06 -6.92 14.71
N GLN A 564 -23.61 -8.00 15.30
CA GLN A 564 -25.05 -8.29 15.33
C GLN A 564 -25.67 -8.10 16.72
N HIS A 565 -24.89 -8.33 17.79
CA HIS A 565 -25.36 -8.33 19.18
C HIS A 565 -24.85 -7.09 19.94
N LYS A 566 -25.34 -6.97 21.19
CA LYS A 566 -25.23 -5.79 22.04
C LYS A 566 -24.72 -6.16 23.43
N ILE A 567 -24.11 -5.19 24.12
CA ILE A 567 -23.62 -5.35 25.50
C ILE A 567 -24.80 -5.14 26.48
N THR A 568 -24.86 -5.97 27.53
CA THR A 568 -25.86 -5.88 28.62
C THR A 568 -25.24 -5.55 29.98
N GLU A 569 -23.95 -5.80 30.17
CA GLU A 569 -23.20 -5.45 31.38
C GLU A 569 -21.74 -5.19 31.03
N ILE A 570 -21.10 -4.26 31.74
CA ILE A 570 -19.65 -4.02 31.68
C ILE A 570 -19.09 -4.07 33.10
N GLY A 571 -18.03 -4.87 33.29
CA GLY A 571 -17.20 -4.86 34.49
C GLY A 571 -15.76 -4.49 34.12
N MET A 572 -15.20 -3.48 34.79
CA MET A 572 -13.82 -3.04 34.57
C MET A 572 -13.11 -2.77 35.89
N VAL A 573 -11.90 -3.31 36.04
CA VAL A 573 -10.99 -2.97 37.15
C VAL A 573 -9.72 -2.36 36.61
N LYS A 574 -9.35 -1.18 37.14
CA LYS A 574 -8.09 -0.51 36.80
C LYS A 574 -7.02 -0.94 37.78
N VAL A 575 -5.90 -1.39 37.24
CA VAL A 575 -4.83 -2.05 38.01
C VAL A 575 -3.53 -1.31 37.75
N VAL A 576 -2.84 -0.92 38.82
CA VAL A 576 -1.52 -0.29 38.78
C VAL A 576 -0.66 -0.96 39.84
N ASN A 577 0.56 -1.36 39.49
CA ASN A 577 1.48 -2.05 40.39
C ASN A 577 0.86 -3.27 41.09
N GLY A 578 0.11 -4.07 40.30
CA GLY A 578 -0.58 -5.28 40.77
C GLY A 578 -1.76 -5.03 41.71
N LYS A 579 -2.15 -3.77 41.96
CA LYS A 579 -3.26 -3.42 42.84
C LYS A 579 -4.41 -2.81 42.05
N ILE A 580 -5.62 -3.23 42.36
CA ILE A 580 -6.84 -2.56 41.88
C ILE A 580 -6.89 -1.18 42.54
N ILE A 581 -6.94 -0.13 41.74
CA ILE A 581 -7.00 1.27 42.21
C ILE A 581 -8.35 1.92 41.93
N GLU A 582 -9.15 1.35 41.04
CA GLU A 582 -10.45 1.87 40.62
C GLU A 582 -11.30 0.74 40.01
N GLU A 583 -12.59 0.75 40.26
CA GLU A 583 -13.56 -0.21 39.71
C GLU A 583 -14.70 0.54 39.01
N TYR A 584 -15.23 -0.05 37.94
CA TYR A 584 -16.36 0.48 37.19
C TYR A 584 -17.27 -0.67 36.78
N GLU A 585 -18.54 -0.63 37.19
CA GLU A 585 -19.57 -1.61 36.85
C GLU A 585 -20.83 -0.88 36.38
N THR A 586 -21.45 -1.36 35.30
CA THR A 586 -22.75 -0.85 34.88
C THR A 586 -23.52 -1.89 34.06
N LEU A 587 -24.84 -1.96 34.30
CA LEU A 587 -25.76 -2.62 33.37
C LEU A 587 -26.02 -1.68 32.19
N LEU A 588 -26.32 -2.25 31.02
CA LEU A 588 -26.63 -1.50 29.82
C LEU A 588 -27.93 -1.97 29.20
N ASN A 589 -28.76 -1.02 28.81
CA ASN A 589 -29.91 -1.29 27.95
C ASN A 589 -29.41 -1.58 26.52
N PRO A 590 -29.51 -2.82 26.01
CA PRO A 590 -29.01 -3.17 24.68
C PRO A 590 -29.89 -2.63 23.54
N GLN A 591 -31.07 -2.08 23.87
CA GLN A 591 -32.12 -1.65 22.93
C GLN A 591 -32.56 -2.77 21.98
N CYS A 592 -32.44 -4.01 22.41
CA CYS A 592 -32.92 -5.19 21.72
C CYS A 592 -33.26 -6.29 22.74
N ARG A 593 -34.07 -7.25 22.33
CA ARG A 593 -34.49 -8.35 23.21
C ARG A 593 -33.30 -9.24 23.59
N ILE A 594 -33.18 -9.59 24.87
CA ILE A 594 -32.21 -10.56 25.37
C ILE A 594 -32.77 -11.99 25.16
N PRO A 595 -32.07 -12.87 24.42
CA PRO A 595 -32.53 -14.25 24.24
C PRO A 595 -32.57 -15.04 25.55
N ARG A 596 -33.58 -15.89 25.75
CA ARG A 596 -33.76 -16.69 26.99
C ARG A 596 -32.54 -17.53 27.37
N ASN A 597 -31.82 -18.07 26.38
CA ASN A 597 -30.61 -18.85 26.62
C ASN A 597 -29.45 -17.99 27.16
N ILE A 598 -29.42 -16.70 26.84
CA ILE A 598 -28.46 -15.73 27.41
C ILE A 598 -28.88 -15.38 28.82
N THR A 599 -30.16 -15.07 29.06
CA THR A 599 -30.68 -14.82 30.42
C THR A 599 -30.43 -15.99 31.36
N ALA A 600 -30.58 -17.24 30.89
CA ALA A 600 -30.25 -18.42 31.68
C ALA A 600 -28.75 -18.56 31.99
N LEU A 601 -27.88 -17.99 31.16
CA LEU A 601 -26.43 -18.03 31.33
C LEU A 601 -25.93 -16.92 32.28
N THR A 602 -26.41 -15.70 32.08
CA THR A 602 -25.88 -14.49 32.76
C THR A 602 -26.76 -14.02 33.92
N GLY A 603 -28.01 -14.48 33.97
CA GLY A 603 -29.03 -13.99 34.90
C GLY A 603 -29.58 -12.60 34.57
N ILE A 604 -29.18 -11.99 33.45
CA ILE A 604 -29.64 -10.66 33.04
C ILE A 604 -30.84 -10.83 32.08
N ASP A 605 -31.99 -10.29 32.47
CA ASP A 605 -33.21 -10.26 31.67
C ASP A 605 -33.55 -8.85 31.14
N ASP A 606 -34.55 -8.79 30.26
CA ASP A 606 -35.01 -7.54 29.64
C ASP A 606 -35.53 -6.52 30.69
N GLU A 607 -36.05 -6.99 31.84
CA GLU A 607 -36.58 -6.13 32.91
C GLU A 607 -35.47 -5.46 33.70
N MET A 608 -34.39 -6.19 34.02
CA MET A 608 -33.22 -5.67 34.74
C MET A 608 -32.51 -4.53 34.01
N VAL A 609 -32.51 -4.55 32.68
CA VAL A 609 -31.80 -3.55 31.86
C VAL A 609 -32.72 -2.49 31.27
N ALA A 610 -34.03 -2.52 31.54
CA ALA A 610 -34.98 -1.61 30.94
C ALA A 610 -34.66 -0.14 31.24
N ASP A 611 -34.33 0.15 32.50
CA ASP A 611 -33.99 1.49 33.00
C ASP A 611 -32.46 1.75 33.07
N ALA A 612 -31.65 0.80 32.60
CA ALA A 612 -30.20 0.95 32.54
C ALA A 612 -29.79 1.92 31.42
N PRO A 613 -28.64 2.63 31.54
CA PRO A 613 -28.19 3.53 30.50
C PRO A 613 -27.89 2.80 29.19
N ILE A 614 -28.03 3.50 28.06
CA ILE A 614 -27.55 2.97 26.78
C ILE A 614 -26.03 3.23 26.67
N PHE A 615 -25.34 2.45 25.82
CA PHE A 615 -23.89 2.61 25.67
C PHE A 615 -23.46 4.04 25.30
N ALA A 616 -24.26 4.77 24.52
CA ALA A 616 -23.95 6.14 24.11
C ALA A 616 -23.80 7.10 25.30
N GLU A 617 -24.54 6.86 26.39
CA GLU A 617 -24.54 7.70 27.61
C GLU A 617 -23.29 7.45 28.45
N VAL A 618 -22.79 6.21 28.49
CA VAL A 618 -21.57 5.84 29.24
C VAL A 618 -20.28 5.87 28.41
N ALA A 619 -20.36 6.17 27.12
CA ALA A 619 -19.23 6.06 26.20
C ALA A 619 -18.03 6.97 26.57
N ASP A 620 -18.29 8.13 27.19
CA ASP A 620 -17.22 9.02 27.66
C ASP A 620 -16.53 8.48 28.92
N GLU A 621 -17.30 7.91 29.85
CA GLU A 621 -16.78 7.25 31.05
C GLU A 621 -15.90 6.05 30.68
N VAL A 622 -16.38 5.16 29.81
CA VAL A 622 -15.60 4.00 29.34
C VAL A 622 -14.32 4.45 28.60
N ALA A 623 -14.42 5.48 27.76
CA ALA A 623 -13.26 6.01 27.04
C ALA A 623 -12.21 6.58 28.00
N GLN A 624 -12.65 7.29 29.03
CA GLN A 624 -11.80 7.93 30.03
C GLN A 624 -11.21 6.91 31.00
N PHE A 625 -12.00 5.95 31.49
CA PHE A 625 -11.57 4.89 32.40
C PHE A 625 -10.46 4.03 31.78
N THR A 626 -10.57 3.74 30.48
CA THR A 626 -9.59 2.93 29.74
C THR A 626 -8.42 3.74 29.15
N LYS A 627 -8.39 5.08 29.34
CA LYS A 627 -7.39 5.95 28.71
C LYS A 627 -6.00 5.72 29.32
N GLY A 628 -4.99 5.53 28.45
CA GLY A 628 -3.61 5.26 28.90
C GLY A 628 -3.40 3.84 29.45
N CYS A 629 -4.44 3.01 29.52
CA CYS A 629 -4.36 1.65 30.03
C CYS A 629 -4.15 0.63 28.90
N VAL A 630 -3.50 -0.48 29.24
CA VAL A 630 -3.58 -1.72 28.48
C VAL A 630 -4.94 -2.38 28.74
N PHE A 631 -5.72 -2.63 27.69
CA PHE A 631 -6.98 -3.37 27.78
C PHE A 631 -6.70 -4.87 27.92
N VAL A 632 -7.10 -5.46 29.05
CA VAL A 632 -6.89 -6.87 29.37
C VAL A 632 -8.25 -7.56 29.39
N ALA A 633 -8.36 -8.75 28.81
CA ALA A 633 -9.55 -9.59 28.97
C ALA A 633 -9.22 -11.08 28.83
N HIS A 634 -10.11 -11.92 29.34
CA HIS A 634 -10.05 -13.37 29.18
C HIS A 634 -10.67 -13.82 27.85
N ASN A 635 -9.86 -13.73 26.79
CA ASN A 635 -10.25 -13.73 25.36
C ASN A 635 -10.49 -12.32 24.79
N VAL A 636 -9.48 -11.44 24.96
CA VAL A 636 -9.51 -10.01 24.61
C VAL A 636 -10.14 -9.61 23.27
N ASN A 637 -10.15 -10.48 22.25
CA ASN A 637 -10.77 -10.12 20.97
C ASN A 637 -12.30 -10.10 21.02
N PHE A 638 -12.90 -10.82 21.98
CA PHE A 638 -14.33 -10.81 22.22
C PHE A 638 -14.75 -9.47 22.82
N ASP A 639 -14.33 -9.18 24.05
CA ASP A 639 -14.72 -8.00 24.84
C ASP A 639 -14.36 -6.69 24.12
N TYR A 640 -13.11 -6.61 23.67
CA TYR A 640 -12.63 -5.46 22.91
C TYR A 640 -13.38 -5.28 21.58
N GLY A 641 -13.78 -6.39 20.95
CA GLY A 641 -14.54 -6.38 19.71
C GLY A 641 -15.91 -5.74 19.88
N PHE A 642 -16.62 -6.09 20.95
CA PHE A 642 -17.91 -5.49 21.31
C PHE A 642 -17.78 -4.03 21.70
N ILE A 643 -16.87 -3.67 22.60
CA ILE A 643 -16.63 -2.27 23.00
C ILE A 643 -16.30 -1.42 21.76
N LYS A 644 -15.39 -1.89 20.91
CA LYS A 644 -15.03 -1.19 19.66
C LYS A 644 -16.24 -1.04 18.73
N GLN A 645 -17.10 -2.05 18.63
CA GLN A 645 -18.29 -1.99 17.79
C GLN A 645 -19.32 -1.00 18.34
N GLU A 646 -19.52 -0.92 19.66
CA GLU A 646 -20.42 0.08 20.26
C GLU A 646 -19.92 1.51 20.01
N PHE A 647 -18.61 1.78 20.17
CA PHE A 647 -18.04 3.07 19.77
C PHE A 647 -18.23 3.36 18.28
N THR A 648 -18.09 2.35 17.42
CA THR A 648 -18.28 2.51 15.97
C THR A 648 -19.72 2.90 15.62
N ARG A 649 -20.71 2.36 16.34
CA ARG A 649 -22.14 2.68 16.15
C ARG A 649 -22.48 4.13 16.48
N ILE A 650 -21.70 4.79 17.33
CA ILE A 650 -21.79 6.22 17.64
C ILE A 650 -20.73 7.06 16.91
N GLU A 651 -20.20 6.54 15.80
CA GLU A 651 -19.21 7.19 14.92
C GLU A 651 -17.91 7.61 15.62
N ARG A 652 -17.56 6.94 16.72
CA ARG A 652 -16.34 7.18 17.50
C ARG A 652 -15.34 6.05 17.29
N ARG A 653 -14.06 6.40 17.25
CA ARG A 653 -12.97 5.42 17.15
C ARG A 653 -12.49 5.01 18.54
N PHE A 654 -12.50 3.70 18.82
CA PHE A 654 -11.88 3.12 20.02
C PHE A 654 -10.60 2.35 19.67
N SER A 655 -9.51 2.67 20.38
CA SER A 655 -8.19 2.07 20.16
C SER A 655 -7.37 2.01 21.46
N ARG A 656 -7.03 0.82 21.95
CA ARG A 656 -6.14 0.59 23.11
C ARG A 656 -5.13 -0.51 22.82
N ALA A 657 -4.04 -0.57 23.59
CA ALA A 657 -3.17 -1.74 23.61
C ALA A 657 -3.93 -2.92 24.24
N LYS A 658 -3.61 -4.16 23.86
CA LYS A 658 -4.41 -5.32 24.26
C LYS A 658 -3.54 -6.45 24.81
N LEU A 659 -3.97 -7.07 25.91
CA LEU A 659 -3.39 -8.30 26.45
C LEU A 659 -4.49 -9.35 26.64
N CYS A 660 -4.22 -10.58 26.23
CA CYS A 660 -5.17 -11.70 26.36
C CYS A 660 -4.68 -12.67 27.42
N THR A 661 -5.39 -12.80 28.55
CA THR A 661 -4.95 -13.68 29.64
C THR A 661 -4.91 -15.15 29.22
N VAL A 662 -5.79 -15.62 28.33
CA VAL A 662 -5.72 -16.97 27.73
C VAL A 662 -4.38 -17.21 27.03
N ARG A 663 -3.97 -16.27 26.16
CA ARG A 663 -2.75 -16.41 25.37
C ARG A 663 -1.51 -16.35 26.25
N GLU A 664 -1.49 -15.43 27.21
CA GLU A 664 -0.34 -15.28 28.10
C GLU A 664 -0.27 -16.42 29.12
N MET A 665 -1.39 -16.93 29.65
CA MET A 665 -1.40 -18.13 30.52
C MET A 665 -0.88 -19.37 29.81
N ARG A 666 -1.16 -19.56 28.51
CA ARG A 666 -0.57 -20.67 27.73
C ARG A 666 0.95 -20.63 27.69
N LYS A 667 1.54 -19.42 27.72
CA LYS A 667 3.00 -19.25 27.78
C LYS A 667 3.51 -19.42 29.22
N ALA A 668 2.84 -18.78 30.18
CA ALA A 668 3.26 -18.77 31.57
C ALA A 668 3.16 -20.15 32.24
N LYS A 669 2.13 -20.92 31.90
CA LYS A 669 1.80 -22.23 32.47
C LYS A 669 1.35 -23.19 31.36
N PRO A 670 2.28 -23.72 30.53
CA PRO A 670 1.95 -24.62 29.44
C PRO A 670 1.47 -26.00 29.95
N GLY A 671 0.65 -26.70 29.15
CA GLY A 671 0.26 -28.08 29.40
C GLY A 671 -1.05 -28.30 30.16
N LEU A 672 -1.82 -27.24 30.45
CA LEU A 672 -3.15 -27.39 31.07
C LEU A 672 -4.18 -27.92 30.07
N LYS A 673 -5.12 -28.75 30.55
CA LYS A 673 -6.19 -29.37 29.74
C LYS A 673 -7.15 -28.35 29.12
N SER A 674 -7.38 -27.24 29.82
CA SER A 674 -8.26 -26.15 29.37
C SER A 674 -7.72 -24.81 29.89
N TYR A 675 -7.98 -23.74 29.13
CA TYR A 675 -7.61 -22.37 29.46
C TYR A 675 -8.84 -21.45 29.52
N SER A 676 -10.03 -22.00 29.74
CA SER A 676 -11.22 -21.19 30.06
C SER A 676 -11.10 -20.60 31.47
N LEU A 677 -11.73 -19.45 31.73
CA LEU A 677 -11.64 -18.72 33.00
C LEU A 677 -11.91 -19.64 34.19
N ALA A 678 -13.07 -20.30 34.23
CA ALA A 678 -13.47 -21.25 35.28
C ALA A 678 -12.45 -22.38 35.56
N ASN A 679 -11.81 -22.92 34.52
CA ASN A 679 -10.83 -23.99 34.71
C ASN A 679 -9.49 -23.45 35.22
N LEU A 680 -9.10 -22.25 34.80
CA LEU A 680 -7.87 -21.63 35.29
C LEU A 680 -8.04 -21.14 36.73
N THR A 681 -9.15 -20.50 37.05
CA THR A 681 -9.42 -20.05 38.43
C THR A 681 -9.46 -21.23 39.39
N ALA A 682 -10.13 -22.33 39.01
CA ALA A 682 -10.09 -23.57 39.78
C ALA A 682 -8.67 -24.16 39.91
N ALA A 683 -7.88 -24.17 38.82
CA ALA A 683 -6.52 -24.71 38.84
C ALA A 683 -5.53 -23.89 39.71
N PHE A 684 -5.78 -22.60 39.89
CA PHE A 684 -4.92 -21.69 40.65
C PHE A 684 -5.53 -21.24 41.98
N ASN A 685 -6.62 -21.87 42.44
CA ASN A 685 -7.36 -21.53 43.66
C ASN A 685 -7.74 -20.04 43.75
N ILE A 686 -8.21 -19.48 42.64
CA ILE A 686 -8.74 -18.11 42.57
C ILE A 686 -10.23 -18.19 42.86
N ASP A 687 -10.68 -17.51 43.90
CA ASP A 687 -12.09 -17.48 44.28
C ASP A 687 -12.94 -16.77 43.23
N MET A 688 -14.02 -17.43 42.82
CA MET A 688 -15.06 -16.85 41.96
C MET A 688 -16.39 -16.85 42.71
N THR A 689 -16.85 -15.68 43.11
CA THR A 689 -18.06 -15.53 43.93
C THR A 689 -19.34 -15.65 43.11
N ARG A 690 -19.34 -15.16 41.85
CA ARG A 690 -20.48 -15.27 40.91
C ARG A 690 -19.98 -15.36 39.46
N HIS A 691 -19.88 -16.58 38.93
CA HIS A 691 -19.56 -16.79 37.52
C HIS A 691 -20.66 -16.19 36.61
N HIS A 692 -20.29 -15.58 35.47
CA HIS A 692 -21.20 -14.88 34.55
C HIS A 692 -21.80 -13.56 35.10
N ARG A 693 -21.00 -12.86 35.89
CA ARG A 693 -21.19 -11.44 36.21
C ARG A 693 -19.92 -10.72 35.83
N ALA A 694 -20.04 -9.67 35.02
CA ALA A 694 -18.90 -9.04 34.37
C ALA A 694 -17.84 -8.55 35.39
N MET A 695 -18.25 -7.95 36.51
CA MET A 695 -17.29 -7.50 37.52
C MET A 695 -16.54 -8.68 38.20
N SER A 696 -17.24 -9.76 38.55
CA SER A 696 -16.62 -10.94 39.15
C SER A 696 -15.61 -11.60 38.22
N ASP A 697 -15.95 -11.71 36.94
CA ASP A 697 -15.08 -12.34 35.94
C ASP A 697 -13.88 -11.42 35.60
N ALA A 698 -14.05 -10.09 35.61
CA ALA A 698 -12.95 -9.13 35.48
C ALA A 698 -11.95 -9.20 36.65
N ILE A 699 -12.42 -9.32 37.89
CA ILE A 699 -11.56 -9.51 39.08
C ILE A 699 -10.81 -10.84 38.99
N ALA A 700 -11.49 -11.93 38.61
CA ALA A 700 -10.83 -13.23 38.43
C ALA A 700 -9.78 -13.20 37.30
N ALA A 701 -10.04 -12.48 36.21
CA ALA A 701 -9.07 -12.26 35.14
C ALA A 701 -7.88 -11.39 35.60
N ASN A 702 -8.07 -10.47 36.54
CA ASN A 702 -6.99 -9.70 37.16
C ASN A 702 -6.04 -10.61 37.97
N GLU A 703 -6.57 -11.56 38.74
CA GLU A 703 -5.72 -12.53 39.47
C GLU A 703 -4.86 -13.36 38.51
N LEU A 704 -5.42 -13.75 37.35
CA LEU A 704 -4.63 -14.38 36.28
C LEU A 704 -3.57 -13.44 35.70
N LEU A 705 -3.88 -12.14 35.55
CA LEU A 705 -2.92 -11.13 35.10
C LEU A 705 -1.75 -10.99 36.09
N THR A 706 -2.00 -11.07 37.40
CA THR A 706 -0.95 -11.08 38.42
C THR A 706 0.02 -12.24 38.20
N ILE A 707 -0.49 -13.46 38.04
CA ILE A 707 0.33 -14.66 37.77
C ILE A 707 1.13 -14.50 36.46
N ILE A 708 0.51 -13.94 35.43
CA ILE A 708 1.17 -13.65 34.14
C ILE A 708 2.31 -12.66 34.35
N ASN A 709 2.08 -11.56 35.07
CA ASN A 709 3.08 -10.53 35.29
C ASN A 709 4.25 -11.04 36.14
N ASP A 710 3.99 -11.85 37.17
CA ASP A 710 5.05 -12.51 37.94
C ASP A 710 5.92 -13.40 37.05
N TYR A 711 5.31 -14.20 36.17
CA TYR A 711 6.03 -15.02 35.19
C TYR A 711 6.83 -14.15 34.20
N ARG A 712 6.24 -13.05 33.71
CA ARG A 712 6.91 -12.14 32.77
C ARG A 712 8.13 -11.49 33.46
N LEU A 713 8.01 -11.08 34.72
CA LEU A 713 9.09 -10.50 35.53
C LEU A 713 10.20 -11.53 35.81
N SER A 714 9.84 -12.79 36.13
CA SER A 714 10.83 -13.83 36.46
C SER A 714 11.62 -14.34 35.25
N ASN A 715 11.06 -14.28 34.03
CA ASN A 715 11.73 -14.77 32.81
C ASN A 715 12.56 -13.71 32.08
N LYS A 716 12.68 -12.49 32.62
CA LYS A 716 13.62 -11.46 32.17
C LYS A 716 14.65 -11.19 33.27
N SER A 717 15.46 -12.18 33.63
CA SER A 717 16.71 -11.89 34.35
C SER A 717 17.70 -11.23 33.38
N TYR A 718 17.88 -9.92 33.61
CA TYR A 718 18.95 -8.98 33.22
C TYR A 718 19.76 -9.25 31.96
#